data_AF-A0A395W409-F1
#
_entry.id   AF-A0A395W409-F1
#
_cell.length_a   1.000
_cell.length_b   1.000
_cell.length_c   1.000
_cell.angle_alpha   90.00
_cell.angle_beta   90.00
_cell.angle_gamma   90.00
#
_symmetry.space_group_name_H-M   'P 1'
#
loop_
_entity.id
_entity.type
_entity.pdbx_description
1 polymer ?
#
loop_
_entity_poly.entity_id
_entity_poly.type
_entity_poly.pdbx_seq_one_letter_code
_entity_poly.pdbx_strand_id
1 'polypeptide(L)'
;MYAMEPVDKSRNFLPIPYENIRIDWTGDYFQITDDDGAVYKFAGGRETGEGNSNPIGWKASAIVASNKRDSISFVYDNRKVAYRVNVHDDYIIVRDGFSIKKEIYTNRKAMLQLMDYTPDECMQDPIIISRQNNVTYGFQSNADGELFSDGTEPDRSTSGRHISTQSQLLSEICFDQGKVIFTKDSKFPRIQKITVYDCNGNFVKDIRFNYYTPNDRVIQRYFLESLVMVDKNGEVKETYLFGYEHPNRLPDPGNRSIDYWGYFNGVYRPDSVTLVPRQTIEVTRWKYRYVNGYIYPLGIESAGGLNVTFGSELSREPDEEYMKYGTLSSITYPAGSTDEFIYEAHRYRDEEGNIKQAGGLRIKQIQTRSAEGRNTKVRTFTYSWREDGCGTPLTASVLDYFRLVQGVYLCELFNEQGGRYAPIANEYGTARHRTFFSNPTRPITNLSYPQDYGDIFPYTEMVERNILSPVVKKEHIRNGQYLEVETPYSVPFINVYKPENVVIRRSASEKGDTRFTYIYDDYGRKCQETKGGKENVVYLYGYSNQYVIALIENATYEEVVAKLGGKEVVKNIAAAKSPSMYNIDKLRQSLPSAHVTTYAYKPLVGVASVTNPMGLTTCYEYDDLGRLIKTYIINGNRHELIERSEYNYANQ
;
A
#
# COMPACT_ATOMS: atom_id res chain seq x y z
N MET A 1 4.03 -2.84 12.47
CA MET A 1 4.21 -3.75 13.61
C MET A 1 3.25 -3.31 14.72
N TYR A 2 2.22 -4.09 15.02
CA TYR A 2 1.32 -3.79 16.14
C TYR A 2 1.83 -4.62 17.33
N ALA A 3 2.42 -3.98 18.32
CA ALA A 3 2.76 -4.62 19.60
C ALA A 3 1.80 -4.08 20.64
N MET A 4 0.95 -4.95 21.20
CA MET A 4 0.20 -4.63 22.42
C MET A 4 1.14 -4.72 23.62
N GLU A 5 0.90 -3.92 24.66
CA GLU A 5 1.61 -4.07 25.93
C GLU A 5 1.49 -5.53 26.41
N PRO A 6 2.61 -6.18 26.74
CA PRO A 6 2.57 -7.55 27.22
C PRO A 6 1.98 -7.50 28.63
N VAL A 7 0.84 -8.15 28.84
CA VAL A 7 0.26 -8.35 30.18
C VAL A 7 1.23 -9.14 31.08
N ASP A 8 2.21 -9.82 30.48
CA ASP A 8 3.23 -10.62 31.16
C ASP A 8 4.61 -10.48 30.46
N LYS A 9 5.67 -10.23 31.24
CA LYS A 9 7.07 -10.12 30.79
C LYS A 9 7.63 -11.42 30.18
N SER A 10 6.92 -12.54 30.31
CA SER A 10 7.30 -13.85 29.74
C SER A 10 6.94 -14.02 28.26
N ARG A 11 6.15 -13.11 27.66
CA ARG A 11 5.66 -13.26 26.29
C ARG A 11 6.71 -12.84 25.26
N ASN A 12 7.03 -13.75 24.34
CA ASN A 12 7.79 -13.43 23.14
C ASN A 12 6.91 -12.67 22.14
N PHE A 13 7.41 -11.56 21.63
CA PHE A 13 6.75 -10.82 20.56
C PHE A 13 7.11 -11.44 19.22
N LEU A 14 6.08 -11.76 18.43
CA LEU A 14 6.24 -12.20 17.06
C LEU A 14 5.67 -11.13 16.12
N PRO A 15 6.45 -10.63 15.16
CA PRO A 15 5.94 -9.68 14.19
C PRO A 15 4.94 -10.36 13.24
N ILE A 16 3.98 -9.58 12.74
CA ILE A 16 3.10 -9.96 11.63
C ILE A 16 3.25 -8.85 10.57
N PRO A 17 3.82 -9.14 9.39
CA PRO A 17 4.31 -10.46 8.96
C PRO A 17 5.50 -10.97 9.78
N TYR A 18 5.70 -12.29 9.81
CA TYR A 18 6.85 -12.88 10.52
C TYR A 18 8.16 -12.36 9.91
N GLU A 19 9.07 -11.91 10.76
CA GLU A 19 10.38 -11.39 10.44
C GLU A 19 11.36 -11.98 11.46
N ASN A 20 12.58 -12.30 11.03
CA ASN A 20 13.61 -12.86 11.90
C ASN A 20 14.26 -11.76 12.76
N ILE A 21 13.44 -11.08 13.54
CA ILE A 21 13.85 -9.98 14.43
C ILE A 21 13.52 -10.36 15.87
N ARG A 22 14.35 -9.92 16.81
CA ARG A 22 14.06 -10.06 18.24
C ARG A 22 13.50 -8.74 18.77
N ILE A 23 12.35 -8.80 19.42
CA ILE A 23 11.74 -7.64 20.06
C ILE A 23 11.76 -7.85 21.57
N ASP A 24 12.52 -7.01 22.27
CA ASP A 24 12.71 -7.02 23.70
C ASP A 24 11.91 -5.85 24.33
N TRP A 25 11.03 -6.13 25.30
CA TRP A 25 10.36 -5.08 26.10
C TRP A 25 11.16 -4.79 27.37
N THR A 26 11.59 -3.54 27.56
CA THR A 26 12.44 -3.14 28.69
C THR A 26 11.66 -2.79 29.96
N GLY A 27 10.34 -2.68 29.88
CA GLY A 27 9.47 -2.15 30.93
C GLY A 27 8.94 -0.75 30.61
N ASP A 28 9.73 0.06 29.90
CA ASP A 28 9.38 1.45 29.57
C ASP A 28 9.36 1.72 28.05
N TYR A 29 10.09 0.93 27.25
CA TYR A 29 10.20 1.04 25.80
C TYR A 29 10.57 -0.30 25.13
N PHE A 30 10.48 -0.37 23.80
CA PHE A 30 10.88 -1.54 23.01
C PHE A 30 12.29 -1.40 22.44
N GLN A 31 13.01 -2.52 22.39
CA GLN A 31 14.24 -2.67 21.63
C GLN A 31 14.03 -3.74 20.56
N ILE A 32 14.46 -3.46 19.33
CA ILE A 32 14.44 -4.43 18.24
C ILE A 32 15.88 -4.77 17.88
N THR A 33 16.19 -6.05 17.71
CA THR A 33 17.44 -6.53 17.13
C THR A 33 17.12 -7.16 15.80
N ASP A 34 17.71 -6.67 14.72
CA ASP A 34 17.55 -7.29 13.40
C ASP A 34 18.41 -8.56 13.27
N ASP A 35 18.26 -9.24 12.14
CA ASP A 35 18.98 -10.47 11.80
C ASP A 35 20.49 -10.25 11.64
N ASP A 36 20.91 -9.05 11.24
CA ASP A 36 22.32 -8.63 11.21
C ASP A 36 22.89 -8.29 12.60
N GLY A 37 22.04 -8.25 13.63
CA GLY A 37 22.41 -7.98 15.02
C GLY A 37 22.52 -6.49 15.36
N ALA A 38 22.14 -5.57 14.47
CA ALA A 38 21.96 -4.16 14.79
C ALA A 38 20.76 -3.98 15.71
N VAL A 39 20.87 -2.99 16.60
CA VAL A 39 19.92 -2.80 17.71
C VAL A 39 19.28 -1.41 17.60
N TYR A 40 17.96 -1.40 17.50
CA TYR A 40 17.11 -0.22 17.41
C TYR A 40 16.43 -0.01 18.77
N LYS A 41 16.70 1.11 19.43
CA LYS A 41 16.12 1.45 20.74
C LYS A 41 15.02 2.48 20.56
N PHE A 42 13.81 2.23 21.04
CA PHE A 42 12.65 3.11 20.88
C PHE A 42 12.32 3.92 22.13
N ALA A 43 13.34 4.54 22.76
CA ALA A 43 13.18 5.34 23.98
C ALA A 43 13.13 6.86 23.73
N GLY A 44 13.03 7.31 22.46
CA GLY A 44 13.20 8.72 22.10
C GLY A 44 11.98 9.59 22.38
N GLY A 45 10.79 8.99 22.48
CA GLY A 45 9.53 9.67 22.67
C GLY A 45 8.36 8.82 22.21
N ARG A 46 7.13 9.31 22.42
CA ARG A 46 5.89 8.63 22.05
C ARG A 46 5.02 9.53 21.17
N GLU A 47 4.45 8.94 20.14
CA GLU A 47 3.32 9.51 19.40
C GLU A 47 2.06 9.19 20.20
N THR A 48 1.19 10.18 20.43
CA THR A 48 -0.05 9.98 21.19
C THR A 48 -1.28 10.26 20.34
N GLY A 49 -2.31 9.44 20.53
CA GLY A 49 -3.63 9.66 19.95
C GLY A 49 -4.44 10.72 20.70
N GLU A 50 -5.72 10.81 20.37
CA GLU A 50 -6.69 11.73 20.97
C GLU A 50 -6.68 11.66 22.51
N GLY A 51 -6.69 12.83 23.18
CA GLY A 51 -6.71 12.92 24.64
C GLY A 51 -5.38 12.63 25.37
N ASN A 52 -4.26 12.48 24.65
CA ASN A 52 -2.94 12.15 25.22
C ASN A 52 -2.87 10.79 25.97
N SER A 53 -3.88 9.94 25.84
CA SER A 53 -4.00 8.75 26.69
C SER A 53 -3.26 7.53 26.14
N ASN A 54 -3.25 7.33 24.82
CA ASN A 54 -2.76 6.09 24.22
C ASN A 54 -1.53 6.32 23.32
N PRO A 55 -0.41 5.63 23.56
CA PRO A 55 0.72 5.63 22.63
C PRO A 55 0.32 4.92 21.34
N ILE A 56 0.44 5.61 20.21
CA ILE A 56 0.16 5.10 18.86
C ILE A 56 1.44 4.84 18.06
N GLY A 57 2.59 5.24 18.61
CA GLY A 57 3.89 5.08 17.99
C GLY A 57 5.01 5.41 18.96
N TRP A 58 6.20 4.87 18.67
CA TRP A 58 7.40 5.06 19.47
C TRP A 58 8.52 5.58 18.60
N LYS A 59 9.34 6.48 19.14
CA LYS A 59 10.45 7.09 18.42
C LYS A 59 11.78 6.45 18.79
N ALA A 60 12.61 6.21 17.80
CA ALA A 60 13.95 5.68 18.02
C ALA A 60 14.79 6.68 18.82
N SER A 61 15.37 6.29 19.95
CA SER A 61 16.40 7.07 20.65
C SER A 61 17.79 6.81 20.09
N ALA A 62 18.04 5.59 19.60
CA ALA A 62 19.33 5.23 19.03
C ALA A 62 19.24 4.00 18.12
N ILE A 63 20.17 3.92 17.17
CA ILE A 63 20.51 2.72 16.41
C ILE A 63 21.97 2.40 16.72
N VAL A 64 22.22 1.18 17.15
CA VAL A 64 23.56 0.67 17.48
C VAL A 64 23.90 -0.40 16.46
N ALA A 65 24.99 -0.21 15.72
CA ALA A 65 25.44 -1.17 14.73
C ALA A 65 25.73 -2.54 15.38
N SER A 66 25.72 -3.59 14.56
CA SER A 66 25.98 -4.97 15.01
C SER A 66 27.34 -5.12 15.71
N ASN A 67 28.33 -4.30 15.31
CA ASN A 67 29.65 -4.22 15.94
C ASN A 67 29.66 -3.62 17.36
N LYS A 68 28.54 -3.07 17.83
CA LYS A 68 28.35 -2.41 19.14
C LYS A 68 29.27 -1.22 19.42
N ARG A 69 29.93 -0.68 18.39
CA ARG A 69 30.86 0.45 18.49
C ARG A 69 30.29 1.71 17.86
N ASP A 70 29.67 1.57 16.70
CA ASP A 70 29.09 2.70 16.00
C ASP A 70 27.63 2.88 16.41
N SER A 71 27.26 4.13 16.67
CA SER A 71 25.87 4.45 17.01
C SER A 71 25.42 5.78 16.44
N ILE A 72 24.12 5.85 16.19
CA ILE A 72 23.42 7.08 15.84
C ILE A 72 22.36 7.29 16.90
N SER A 73 22.30 8.48 17.48
CA SER A 73 21.28 8.87 18.46
C SER A 73 20.37 9.97 17.95
N PHE A 74 19.13 9.98 18.42
CA PHE A 74 18.10 10.91 17.98
C PHE A 74 17.55 11.68 19.18
N VAL A 75 17.43 13.00 19.03
CA VAL A 75 16.86 13.90 20.04
C VAL A 75 15.62 14.55 19.46
N TYR A 76 14.54 14.56 20.23
CA TYR A 76 13.25 15.11 19.81
C TYR A 76 12.89 16.39 20.57
N ASP A 77 12.06 17.20 19.94
CA ASP A 77 11.56 18.45 20.49
C ASP A 77 10.56 18.22 21.64
N ASN A 78 10.55 19.14 22.60
CA ASN A 78 9.51 19.19 23.63
C ASN A 78 8.18 19.67 23.03
N ARG A 79 8.22 20.49 21.98
CA ARG A 79 7.03 20.92 21.24
C ARG A 79 6.41 19.73 20.51
N LYS A 80 5.15 19.43 20.86
CA LYS A 80 4.30 18.49 20.13
C LYS A 80 3.53 19.22 19.04
N VAL A 81 3.44 18.62 17.86
CA VAL A 81 2.58 19.07 16.76
C VAL A 81 1.35 18.19 16.73
N ALA A 82 0.18 18.81 16.84
CA ALA A 82 -1.09 18.12 16.69
C ALA A 82 -1.56 18.16 15.24
N TYR A 83 -1.79 16.99 14.67
CA TYR A 83 -2.51 16.83 13.40
C TYR A 83 -3.95 16.46 13.73
N ARG A 84 -4.90 17.09 13.06
CA ARG A 84 -6.34 16.82 13.19
C ARG A 84 -6.94 16.72 11.81
N VAL A 85 -7.65 15.62 11.56
CA VAL A 85 -8.35 15.36 10.30
C VAL A 85 -9.77 14.90 10.63
N ASN A 86 -10.75 15.47 9.93
CA ASN A 86 -12.15 15.06 10.06
C ASN A 86 -12.34 13.65 9.47
N VAL A 87 -13.14 12.84 10.15
CA VAL A 87 -13.46 11.48 9.68
C VAL A 87 -14.91 11.45 9.23
N HIS A 88 -15.14 10.89 8.04
CA HIS A 88 -16.46 10.76 7.44
C HIS A 88 -16.92 9.30 7.50
N ASP A 89 -17.48 8.88 8.63
CA ASP A 89 -17.98 7.52 8.88
C ASP A 89 -19.48 7.38 8.52
N ASP A 90 -19.89 7.87 7.35
CA ASP A 90 -21.27 7.68 6.91
C ASP A 90 -21.51 6.21 6.55
N TYR A 91 -22.69 5.72 6.84
CA TYR A 91 -23.10 4.39 6.42
C TYR A 91 -24.60 4.33 6.21
N ILE A 92 -25.03 3.35 5.42
CA ILE A 92 -26.42 2.97 5.28
C ILE A 92 -26.54 1.50 5.66
N ILE A 93 -27.43 1.18 6.59
CA ILE A 93 -27.79 -0.19 6.94
C ILE A 93 -29.11 -0.49 6.26
N VAL A 94 -29.18 -1.65 5.61
CA VAL A 94 -30.42 -2.25 5.13
C VAL A 94 -30.54 -3.63 5.76
N ARG A 95 -31.57 -3.82 6.59
CA ARG A 95 -31.94 -5.15 7.09
C ARG A 95 -33.18 -5.63 6.34
N ASP A 96 -33.06 -6.81 5.75
CA ASP A 96 -34.10 -7.41 4.92
C ASP A 96 -33.99 -8.94 4.89
N GLY A 97 -34.78 -9.61 4.05
CA GLY A 97 -34.65 -11.05 3.84
C GLY A 97 -34.94 -11.85 5.11
N PHE A 98 -35.91 -11.37 5.90
CA PHE A 98 -36.35 -12.03 7.12
C PHE A 98 -36.88 -13.43 6.79
N SER A 99 -36.34 -14.45 7.46
CA SER A 99 -36.73 -15.84 7.29
C SER A 99 -37.08 -16.45 8.64
N ILE A 100 -38.31 -16.96 8.74
CA ILE A 100 -38.85 -17.72 9.87
C ILE A 100 -39.37 -19.04 9.30
N LYS A 101 -39.00 -20.17 9.92
CA LYS A 101 -39.36 -21.52 9.45
C LYS A 101 -40.79 -21.98 9.81
N LYS A 102 -41.76 -21.07 9.96
CA LYS A 102 -43.18 -21.40 10.22
C LYS A 102 -44.12 -20.27 9.79
N GLU A 103 -45.33 -20.62 9.35
CA GLU A 103 -46.37 -19.68 8.89
C GLU A 103 -46.59 -18.55 9.91
N ILE A 104 -46.37 -17.30 9.48
CA ILE A 104 -46.52 -16.11 10.32
C ILE A 104 -48.02 -15.91 10.57
N TYR A 105 -48.48 -16.16 11.79
CA TYR A 105 -49.89 -16.02 12.15
C TYR A 105 -50.36 -14.56 12.12
N THR A 106 -51.62 -14.42 11.72
CA THR A 106 -52.46 -13.24 11.50
C THR A 106 -52.64 -12.26 12.65
N ASN A 107 -52.04 -12.50 13.82
CA ASN A 107 -52.29 -11.73 15.03
C ASN A 107 -50.97 -11.31 15.71
N ARG A 108 -50.66 -10.01 15.67
CA ARG A 108 -49.50 -9.38 16.33
C ARG A 108 -49.33 -9.80 17.78
N LYS A 109 -50.44 -9.98 18.51
CA LYS A 109 -50.43 -10.37 19.93
C LYS A 109 -50.06 -11.84 20.13
N ALA A 110 -50.36 -12.71 19.17
CA ALA A 110 -50.00 -14.14 19.21
C ALA A 110 -48.54 -14.38 18.79
N MET A 111 -47.98 -13.54 17.92
CA MET A 111 -46.58 -13.64 17.50
C MET A 111 -45.61 -13.25 18.62
N LEU A 112 -45.91 -12.18 19.37
CA LEU A 112 -45.18 -11.77 20.58
C LEU A 112 -45.17 -12.83 21.70
N GLN A 113 -46.07 -13.82 21.63
CA GLN A 113 -46.14 -14.92 22.59
C GLN A 113 -45.29 -16.13 22.15
N LEU A 114 -44.93 -16.23 20.87
CA LEU A 114 -44.20 -17.37 20.29
C LEU A 114 -42.74 -17.03 19.93
N MET A 115 -42.29 -15.81 20.22
CA MET A 115 -40.94 -15.32 19.93
C MET A 115 -40.51 -14.41 21.08
N ASP A 116 -39.27 -14.57 21.55
CA ASP A 116 -38.74 -13.70 22.60
C ASP A 116 -38.44 -12.32 21.98
N TYR A 117 -39.09 -11.28 22.50
CA TYR A 117 -38.86 -9.87 22.15
C TYR A 117 -38.48 -9.58 20.69
N THR A 118 -39.32 -9.93 19.70
CA THR A 118 -39.11 -9.37 18.35
C THR A 118 -39.35 -7.86 18.39
N PRO A 119 -38.37 -7.02 18.06
CA PRO A 119 -38.59 -5.57 17.97
C PRO A 119 -39.69 -5.29 16.94
N ASP A 120 -40.58 -4.33 17.22
CA ASP A 120 -41.58 -3.83 16.24
C ASP A 120 -40.92 -3.47 14.88
N GLU A 121 -39.65 -3.13 14.91
CA GLU A 121 -38.76 -2.86 13.78
C GLU A 121 -38.69 -4.03 12.79
N CYS A 122 -38.71 -5.29 13.26
CA CYS A 122 -38.64 -6.47 12.39
C CYS A 122 -39.92 -6.73 11.58
N MET A 123 -41.00 -5.98 11.85
CA MET A 123 -42.23 -5.99 11.05
C MET A 123 -42.27 -4.89 9.98
N GLN A 124 -41.25 -4.05 9.90
CA GLN A 124 -41.11 -2.94 8.95
C GLN A 124 -40.01 -3.24 7.91
N ASP A 125 -40.18 -4.31 7.13
CA ASP A 125 -39.21 -4.74 6.11
C ASP A 125 -39.35 -3.92 4.80
N PRO A 126 -38.29 -3.30 4.26
CA PRO A 126 -36.91 -3.22 4.78
C PRO A 126 -36.69 -2.14 5.86
N ILE A 127 -35.84 -2.44 6.84
CA ILE A 127 -35.35 -1.43 7.80
C ILE A 127 -34.15 -0.72 7.19
N ILE A 128 -34.24 0.60 7.03
CA ILE A 128 -33.19 1.42 6.42
C ILE A 128 -32.75 2.50 7.38
N ILE A 129 -31.48 2.48 7.76
CA ILE A 129 -30.87 3.44 8.68
C ILE A 129 -29.70 4.10 7.97
N SER A 130 -29.70 5.42 7.85
CA SER A 130 -28.56 6.17 7.31
C SER A 130 -27.92 6.98 8.41
N ARG A 131 -26.60 6.82 8.60
CA ARG A 131 -25.80 7.76 9.35
C ARG A 131 -25.15 8.73 8.39
N GLN A 132 -25.37 10.02 8.63
CA GLN A 132 -24.77 11.10 7.88
C GLN A 132 -24.29 12.18 8.84
N ASN A 133 -23.01 12.54 8.76
CA ASN A 133 -22.43 13.62 9.56
C ASN A 133 -22.80 13.53 11.06
N ASN A 134 -22.66 12.34 11.64
CA ASN A 134 -22.95 12.04 13.05
C ASN A 134 -24.42 12.08 13.48
N VAL A 135 -25.35 12.18 12.54
CA VAL A 135 -26.78 12.00 12.78
C VAL A 135 -27.25 10.74 12.08
N THR A 136 -27.98 9.91 12.80
CA THR A 136 -28.58 8.68 12.30
C THR A 136 -30.06 8.93 12.05
N TYR A 137 -30.55 8.57 10.87
CA TYR A 137 -31.92 8.77 10.42
C TYR A 137 -32.54 7.43 10.01
N GLY A 138 -33.80 7.22 10.38
CA GLY A 138 -34.62 6.13 9.84
C GLY A 138 -35.30 6.52 8.53
N PHE A 139 -35.46 5.52 7.66
CA PHE A 139 -36.15 5.64 6.38
C PHE A 139 -37.12 4.49 6.17
N GLN A 140 -38.22 4.81 5.49
CA GLN A 140 -39.13 3.85 4.91
C GLN A 140 -39.09 3.96 3.39
N SER A 141 -39.46 2.87 2.71
CA SER A 141 -39.61 2.84 1.25
C SER A 141 -41.07 2.68 0.83
N ASN A 142 -41.51 3.46 -0.17
CA ASN A 142 -42.83 3.28 -0.77
C ASN A 142 -42.86 2.04 -1.70
N ALA A 143 -43.96 1.86 -2.44
CA ALA A 143 -44.12 0.72 -3.36
C ALA A 143 -43.20 0.80 -4.58
N ASP A 144 -42.74 2.01 -4.94
CA ASP A 144 -41.88 2.31 -6.08
C ASP A 144 -40.39 2.29 -5.72
N GLY A 145 -40.05 2.03 -4.45
CA GLY A 145 -38.67 1.96 -3.96
C GLY A 145 -38.07 3.32 -3.59
N GLU A 146 -38.87 4.38 -3.59
CA GLU A 146 -38.44 5.71 -3.17
C GLU A 146 -38.34 5.76 -1.65
N LEU A 147 -37.25 6.37 -1.16
CA LEU A 147 -36.96 6.53 0.26
C LEU A 147 -37.50 7.84 0.79
N PHE A 148 -38.21 7.78 1.91
CA PHE A 148 -38.61 8.95 2.67
C PHE A 148 -38.21 8.75 4.14
N SER A 149 -37.82 9.84 4.81
CA SER A 149 -37.52 9.76 6.24
C SER A 149 -38.79 9.42 7.02
N ASP A 150 -38.66 8.50 7.97
CA ASP A 150 -39.75 8.16 8.90
C ASP A 150 -39.84 9.11 10.10
N GLY A 151 -38.99 10.15 10.14
CA GLY A 151 -38.91 11.12 11.21
C GLY A 151 -38.14 10.64 12.44
N THR A 152 -37.61 9.42 12.44
CA THR A 152 -36.81 8.90 13.55
C THR A 152 -35.37 9.38 13.46
N GLU A 153 -34.83 9.79 14.61
CA GLU A 153 -33.41 10.09 14.80
C GLU A 153 -32.85 9.22 15.92
N PRO A 154 -32.48 7.95 15.65
CA PRO A 154 -32.07 7.01 16.69
C PRO A 154 -30.83 7.44 17.47
N ASP A 155 -29.95 8.23 16.85
CA ASP A 155 -28.73 8.75 17.47
C ASP A 155 -28.33 10.08 16.82
N ARG A 156 -28.00 11.07 17.65
CA ARG A 156 -27.46 12.36 17.25
C ARG A 156 -26.29 12.71 18.15
N SER A 157 -25.08 12.71 17.59
CA SER A 157 -23.90 13.20 18.31
C SER A 157 -23.62 14.66 17.94
N THR A 158 -23.43 15.51 18.95
CA THR A 158 -23.11 16.94 18.79
C THR A 158 -21.62 17.21 18.56
N SER A 159 -20.77 16.18 18.63
CA SER A 159 -19.33 16.29 18.43
C SER A 159 -18.91 15.69 17.09
N GLY A 160 -18.31 16.50 16.22
CA GLY A 160 -17.69 16.01 14.99
C GLY A 160 -16.56 15.03 15.29
N ARG A 161 -16.62 13.82 14.71
CA ARG A 161 -15.53 12.85 14.79
C ARG A 161 -14.33 13.34 14.00
N HIS A 162 -13.20 13.41 14.68
CA HIS A 162 -11.92 13.73 14.09
C HIS A 162 -10.88 12.79 14.67
N ILE A 163 -9.89 12.41 13.87
CA ILE A 163 -8.70 11.75 14.38
C ILE A 163 -7.70 12.85 14.69
N SER A 164 -7.16 12.83 15.91
CA SER A 164 -6.03 13.66 16.27
C SER A 164 -4.84 12.82 16.70
N THR A 165 -3.67 13.18 16.18
CA THR A 165 -2.38 12.60 16.56
C THR A 165 -1.45 13.72 17.00
N GLN A 166 -0.59 13.44 17.97
CA GLN A 166 0.44 14.37 18.43
C GLN A 166 1.82 13.76 18.24
N SER A 167 2.65 14.48 17.47
CA SER A 167 4.00 14.06 17.12
C SER A 167 5.06 15.00 17.68
N GLN A 168 6.14 14.44 18.23
CA GLN A 168 7.34 15.21 18.58
C GLN A 168 8.28 15.30 17.38
N LEU A 169 8.66 16.50 16.95
CA LEU A 169 9.53 16.65 15.80
C LEU A 169 10.98 16.29 16.15
N LEU A 170 11.71 15.69 15.22
CA LEU A 170 13.15 15.46 15.37
C LEU A 170 13.88 16.81 15.48
N SER A 171 14.83 16.91 16.41
CA SER A 171 15.60 18.13 16.67
C SER A 171 17.09 17.97 16.36
N GLU A 172 17.66 16.81 16.68
CA GLU A 172 19.08 16.54 16.47
C GLU A 172 19.29 15.05 16.16
N ILE A 173 20.25 14.77 15.28
CA ILE A 173 20.86 13.45 15.13
C ILE A 173 22.34 13.60 15.47
N CYS A 174 22.84 12.75 16.36
CA CYS A 174 24.26 12.68 16.71
C CYS A 174 24.84 11.35 16.23
N PHE A 175 26.08 11.37 15.76
CA PHE A 175 26.85 10.20 15.35
C PHE A 175 28.33 10.47 15.61
N ASP A 176 29.19 9.45 15.54
CA ASP A 176 30.58 9.58 16.00
C ASP A 176 31.40 10.66 15.26
N GLN A 177 31.02 10.96 14.00
CA GLN A 177 31.69 11.94 13.15
C GLN A 177 31.05 13.34 13.18
N GLY A 178 30.03 13.59 14.01
CA GLY A 178 29.42 14.90 14.13
C GLY A 178 27.94 14.87 14.48
N LYS A 179 27.24 15.94 14.10
CA LYS A 179 25.81 16.07 14.38
C LYS A 179 25.06 16.88 13.33
N VAL A 180 23.76 16.65 13.29
CA VAL A 180 22.84 17.31 12.38
C VAL A 180 21.70 17.91 13.19
N ILE A 181 21.48 19.21 13.06
CA ILE A 181 20.44 19.97 13.78
C ILE A 181 19.32 20.35 12.82
N PHE A 182 18.08 20.08 13.23
CA PHE A 182 16.86 20.37 12.50
C PHE A 182 16.21 21.61 13.10
N THR A 183 16.28 22.73 12.37
CA THR A 183 15.65 24.01 12.74
C THR A 183 14.27 24.11 12.10
N LYS A 184 13.25 24.36 12.91
CA LYS A 184 11.84 24.44 12.47
C LYS A 184 11.35 25.89 12.43
N ASP A 185 10.27 26.10 11.69
CA ASP A 185 9.52 27.35 11.68
C ASP A 185 8.82 27.57 13.03
N SER A 186 8.85 28.80 13.53
CA SER A 186 8.26 29.14 14.82
C SER A 186 6.72 29.09 14.76
N LYS A 187 6.14 29.46 13.63
CA LYS A 187 4.68 29.52 13.40
C LYS A 187 4.13 28.20 12.87
N PHE A 188 4.84 27.56 11.95
CA PHE A 188 4.36 26.39 11.21
C PHE A 188 5.13 25.11 11.55
N PRO A 189 4.47 23.93 11.57
CA PRO A 189 5.14 22.65 11.82
C PRO A 189 5.92 22.14 10.59
N ARG A 190 6.88 22.93 10.11
CA ARG A 190 7.77 22.59 8.98
C ARG A 190 9.22 22.87 9.33
N ILE A 191 10.12 22.14 8.68
CA ILE A 191 11.56 22.41 8.79
C ILE A 191 11.92 23.66 7.97
N GLN A 192 12.82 24.49 8.46
CA GLN A 192 13.37 25.61 7.69
C GLN A 192 14.80 25.31 7.23
N LYS A 193 15.55 24.62 8.07
CA LYS A 193 16.98 24.40 7.85
C LYS A 193 17.49 23.16 8.55
N ILE A 194 18.38 22.44 7.88
CA ILE A 194 19.23 21.42 8.48
C ILE A 194 20.65 21.96 8.53
N THR A 195 21.27 21.93 9.69
CA THR A 195 22.65 22.40 9.90
C THR A 195 23.53 21.21 10.27
N VAL A 196 24.66 21.07 9.57
CA VAL A 196 25.59 19.95 9.76
C VAL A 196 26.85 20.46 10.46
N TYR A 197 27.28 19.73 11.50
CA TYR A 197 28.52 19.95 12.23
C TYR A 197 29.40 18.71 12.18
N ASP A 198 30.71 18.89 12.18
CA ASP A 198 31.68 17.80 12.32
C ASP A 198 31.85 17.36 13.79
N CYS A 199 32.70 16.36 14.04
CA CYS A 199 32.99 15.83 15.38
C CYS A 199 33.70 16.84 16.30
N ASN A 200 34.31 17.89 15.75
CA ASN A 200 34.94 18.97 16.50
C ASN A 200 33.95 20.13 16.79
N GLY A 201 32.71 20.03 16.32
CA GLY A 201 31.69 21.06 16.46
C GLY A 201 31.81 22.21 15.46
N ASN A 202 32.62 22.08 14.41
CA ASN A 202 32.72 23.08 13.37
C ASN A 202 31.53 23.01 12.41
N PHE A 203 31.04 24.17 11.99
CA PHE A 203 30.00 24.27 10.97
C PHE A 203 30.50 23.76 9.62
N VAL A 204 29.76 22.84 9.01
CA VAL A 204 30.09 22.25 7.71
C VAL A 204 29.25 22.85 6.59
N LYS A 205 27.92 22.80 6.74
CA LYS A 205 26.96 23.29 5.74
C LYS A 205 25.57 23.46 6.31
N ASP A 206 24.79 24.28 5.62
CA ASP A 206 23.34 24.40 5.80
C ASP A 206 22.60 23.82 4.58
N ILE A 207 21.48 23.17 4.83
CA ILE A 207 20.49 22.80 3.81
C ILE A 207 19.22 23.57 4.16
N ARG A 208 18.82 24.52 3.31
CA ARG A 208 17.71 25.44 3.54
C ARG A 208 16.52 25.03 2.69
N PHE A 209 15.32 25.09 3.28
CA PHE A 209 14.08 24.66 2.67
C PHE A 209 13.14 25.85 2.51
N ASN A 210 12.79 26.17 1.26
CA ASN A 210 11.83 27.23 0.94
C ASN A 210 10.52 26.60 0.50
N TYR A 211 9.41 27.09 1.04
CA TYR A 211 8.11 26.48 0.80
C TYR A 211 7.12 27.48 0.21
N TYR A 212 6.44 27.02 -0.82
CA TYR A 212 5.19 27.59 -1.26
C TYR A 212 4.06 27.16 -0.34
N THR A 213 3.28 28.14 0.12
CA THR A 213 2.09 27.92 0.95
C THR A 213 0.89 28.52 0.24
N PRO A 214 0.09 27.70 -0.48
CA PRO A 214 -1.09 28.15 -1.24
C PRO A 214 -2.11 28.99 -0.46
N ASN A 215 -2.21 28.76 0.84
CA ASN A 215 -3.23 29.35 1.70
C ASN A 215 -2.69 29.45 3.13
N ASP A 216 -2.64 30.67 3.68
CA ASP A 216 -2.24 30.95 5.05
C ASP A 216 -3.17 30.33 6.10
N ARG A 217 -4.37 29.88 5.69
CA ARG A 217 -5.36 29.20 6.55
C ARG A 217 -5.08 27.71 6.73
N VAL A 218 -4.31 27.07 5.85
CA VAL A 218 -4.10 25.61 5.86
C VAL A 218 -2.79 25.28 6.55
N ILE A 219 -2.88 25.02 7.85
CA ILE A 219 -1.79 24.63 8.76
C ILE A 219 -1.08 23.29 8.43
N GLN A 220 -1.24 22.72 7.23
CA GLN A 220 -0.80 21.33 6.95
C GLN A 220 -0.35 21.01 5.52
N ARG A 221 -0.40 21.93 4.54
CA ARG A 221 0.05 21.63 3.16
C ARG A 221 1.15 22.60 2.71
N TYR A 222 2.37 22.07 2.61
CA TYR A 222 3.55 22.81 2.16
C TYR A 222 4.11 22.15 0.90
N PHE A 223 4.42 22.96 -0.09
CA PHE A 223 5.09 22.52 -1.32
C PHE A 223 6.51 23.07 -1.27
N LEU A 224 7.51 22.21 -1.43
CA LEU A 224 8.91 22.64 -1.37
C LEU A 224 9.26 23.36 -2.66
N GLU A 225 9.43 24.67 -2.68
CA GLU A 225 9.81 25.40 -3.90
C GLU A 225 11.27 25.16 -4.26
N SER A 226 12.13 25.20 -3.24
CA SER A 226 13.55 25.01 -3.44
C SER A 226 14.25 24.43 -2.22
N LEU A 227 15.33 23.73 -2.51
CA LEU A 227 16.33 23.30 -1.54
C LEU A 227 17.65 23.97 -1.93
N VAL A 228 18.23 24.72 -1.00
CA VAL A 228 19.47 25.45 -1.20
C VAL A 228 20.52 24.91 -0.24
N MET A 229 21.61 24.34 -0.77
CA MET A 229 22.76 23.95 0.04
C MET A 229 23.79 25.08 0.05
N VAL A 230 24.18 25.44 1.26
CA VAL A 230 25.11 26.54 1.54
C VAL A 230 26.31 25.98 2.28
N ASP A 231 27.50 26.32 1.83
CA ASP A 231 28.74 25.87 2.47
C ASP A 231 29.05 26.62 3.77
N LYS A 232 30.21 26.30 4.35
CA LYS A 232 30.69 26.93 5.58
C LYS A 232 30.91 28.44 5.49
N ASN A 233 31.12 28.97 4.29
CA ASN A 233 31.36 30.39 4.02
C ASN A 233 30.07 31.17 3.74
N GLY A 234 28.92 30.48 3.69
CA GLY A 234 27.65 31.10 3.33
C GLY A 234 27.40 31.15 1.82
N GLU A 235 28.25 30.50 1.01
CA GLU A 235 28.11 30.48 -0.45
C GLU A 235 27.13 29.37 -0.87
N VAL A 236 26.21 29.70 -1.79
CA VAL A 236 25.28 28.73 -2.37
C VAL A 236 26.02 27.82 -3.33
N LYS A 237 26.03 26.51 -3.05
CA LYS A 237 26.68 25.51 -3.91
C LYS A 237 25.70 24.75 -4.79
N GLU A 238 24.52 24.46 -4.25
CA GLU A 238 23.51 23.68 -4.97
C GLU A 238 22.14 24.31 -4.73
N THR A 239 21.36 24.41 -5.81
CA THR A 239 19.96 24.80 -5.74
C THR A 239 19.14 23.80 -6.54
N TYR A 240 18.19 23.18 -5.86
CA TYR A 240 17.16 22.35 -6.47
C TYR A 240 15.86 23.13 -6.49
N LEU A 241 15.12 23.08 -7.59
CA LEU A 241 13.78 23.66 -7.70
C LEU A 241 12.76 22.56 -7.94
N PHE A 242 11.56 22.70 -7.38
CA PHE A 242 10.50 21.70 -7.55
C PHE A 242 9.22 22.35 -8.07
N GLY A 243 8.65 21.75 -9.12
CA GLY A 243 7.36 22.11 -9.67
C GLY A 243 6.26 21.19 -9.17
N TYR A 244 5.04 21.72 -9.05
CA TYR A 244 3.86 20.95 -8.69
C TYR A 244 2.67 21.26 -9.60
N GLU A 245 1.84 20.26 -9.86
CA GLU A 245 0.59 20.42 -10.59
C GLU A 245 -0.45 21.17 -9.75
N HIS A 246 -0.86 22.37 -10.17
CA HIS A 246 -1.96 23.14 -9.55
C HIS A 246 -2.06 23.11 -8.00
N PRO A 247 -0.98 23.42 -7.24
CA PRO A 247 -0.96 23.29 -5.78
C PRO A 247 -2.04 24.12 -5.04
N ASN A 248 -2.57 25.16 -5.67
CA ASN A 248 -3.61 26.05 -5.13
C ASN A 248 -5.04 25.58 -5.32
N ARG A 249 -5.25 24.55 -6.13
CA ARG A 249 -6.59 24.07 -6.50
C ARG A 249 -7.01 22.82 -5.73
N LEU A 250 -6.14 22.34 -4.84
CA LEU A 250 -6.51 21.23 -3.96
C LEU A 250 -7.45 21.72 -2.85
N PRO A 251 -8.50 20.95 -2.54
CA PRO A 251 -9.34 21.23 -1.39
C PRO A 251 -8.58 21.14 -0.06
N ASP A 252 -9.19 21.70 0.99
CA ASP A 252 -8.68 21.56 2.35
C ASP A 252 -8.59 20.07 2.77
N PRO A 253 -7.52 19.66 3.46
CA PRO A 253 -7.37 18.28 3.94
C PRO A 253 -8.57 17.82 4.78
N GLY A 254 -9.03 16.59 4.54
CA GLY A 254 -10.14 15.99 5.28
C GLY A 254 -11.53 16.46 4.86
N ASN A 255 -11.66 17.16 3.73
CA ASN A 255 -12.98 17.48 3.17
C ASN A 255 -13.62 16.28 2.46
N ARG A 256 -14.87 16.45 2.01
CA ARG A 256 -15.68 15.40 1.35
C ARG A 256 -15.48 15.38 -0.18
N SER A 257 -14.54 16.15 -0.72
CA SER A 257 -14.26 16.20 -2.15
C SER A 257 -13.33 15.07 -2.57
N ILE A 258 -13.77 13.82 -2.43
CA ILE A 258 -12.94 12.64 -2.69
C ILE A 258 -13.65 11.58 -3.54
N ASP A 259 -12.89 10.84 -4.33
CA ASP A 259 -13.31 9.62 -5.02
C ASP A 259 -13.46 8.43 -4.05
N TYR A 260 -13.62 7.20 -4.58
CA TYR A 260 -13.64 5.97 -3.80
C TYR A 260 -12.39 5.75 -2.94
N TRP A 261 -11.23 6.26 -3.37
CA TRP A 261 -9.91 5.92 -2.85
C TRP A 261 -9.29 7.06 -2.02
N GLY A 262 -9.98 8.19 -1.89
CA GLY A 262 -9.56 9.34 -1.10
C GLY A 262 -8.87 10.45 -1.90
N TYR A 263 -8.80 10.34 -3.24
CA TYR A 263 -8.20 11.38 -4.08
C TYR A 263 -9.23 12.41 -4.53
N PHE A 264 -8.79 13.63 -4.78
CA PHE A 264 -9.67 14.68 -5.31
C PHE A 264 -10.09 14.35 -6.74
N ASN A 265 -11.39 14.44 -7.01
CA ASN A 265 -11.98 14.11 -8.31
C ASN A 265 -12.71 15.31 -8.96
N GLY A 266 -12.41 16.54 -8.55
CA GLY A 266 -13.07 17.73 -9.08
C GLY A 266 -14.47 18.00 -8.54
N VAL A 267 -15.09 17.05 -7.83
CA VAL A 267 -16.44 17.18 -7.28
C VAL A 267 -16.40 17.74 -5.87
N TYR A 268 -16.96 18.93 -5.67
CA TYR A 268 -17.11 19.55 -4.35
C TYR A 268 -18.40 19.11 -3.66
N ARG A 269 -18.29 18.63 -2.41
CA ARG A 269 -19.43 18.11 -1.64
C ARG A 269 -19.64 18.90 -0.36
N PRO A 270 -20.87 19.38 -0.08
CA PRO A 270 -21.22 19.93 1.22
C PRO A 270 -21.36 18.81 2.27
N ASP A 271 -21.31 19.18 3.55
CA ASP A 271 -21.44 18.22 4.67
C ASP A 271 -22.81 17.52 4.71
N SER A 272 -23.82 18.12 4.07
CA SER A 272 -25.17 17.56 3.90
C SER A 272 -25.29 16.50 2.80
N VAL A 273 -24.20 16.09 2.13
CA VAL A 273 -24.21 14.98 1.16
C VAL A 273 -23.38 13.82 1.66
N THR A 274 -23.99 12.62 1.79
CA THR A 274 -23.33 11.38 2.24
C THR A 274 -22.14 11.01 1.34
N LEU A 275 -21.14 10.31 1.87
CA LEU A 275 -20.09 9.70 1.04
C LEU A 275 -20.39 8.24 0.66
N VAL A 276 -21.46 7.64 1.16
CA VAL A 276 -21.88 6.29 0.75
C VAL A 276 -22.13 6.29 -0.77
N PRO A 277 -21.43 5.45 -1.57
CA PRO A 277 -21.64 5.38 -3.01
C PRO A 277 -23.09 5.10 -3.38
N ARG A 278 -23.60 5.79 -4.41
CA ARG A 278 -24.94 5.51 -4.93
C ARG A 278 -25.01 4.13 -5.54
N GLN A 279 -26.03 3.38 -5.14
CA GLN A 279 -26.27 2.04 -5.66
C GLN A 279 -27.75 1.68 -5.51
N THR A 280 -28.19 0.78 -6.39
CA THR A 280 -29.52 0.15 -6.33
C THR A 280 -29.34 -1.29 -5.91
N ILE A 281 -30.07 -1.70 -4.89
CA ILE A 281 -30.07 -3.09 -4.42
C ILE A 281 -31.49 -3.65 -4.44
N GLU A 282 -31.58 -4.94 -4.70
CA GLU A 282 -32.82 -5.69 -4.51
C GLU A 282 -32.99 -6.02 -3.02
N VAL A 283 -34.17 -5.73 -2.48
CA VAL A 283 -34.55 -6.02 -1.09
C VAL A 283 -35.80 -6.89 -1.07
N THR A 284 -35.88 -7.81 -0.11
CA THR A 284 -37.10 -8.58 0.12
C THR A 284 -38.07 -7.74 0.95
N ARG A 285 -39.37 -7.79 0.62
CA ARG A 285 -40.42 -7.14 1.40
C ARG A 285 -41.63 -8.05 1.54
N TRP A 286 -42.29 -7.94 2.68
CA TRP A 286 -43.55 -8.62 2.96
C TRP A 286 -44.75 -7.70 2.71
N LYS A 287 -45.81 -8.21 2.06
CA LYS A 287 -47.07 -7.49 1.86
C LYS A 287 -48.24 -8.24 2.51
N TYR A 288 -49.17 -7.49 3.11
CA TYR A 288 -50.46 -8.02 3.55
C TYR A 288 -51.36 -8.26 2.33
N ARG A 289 -51.99 -9.43 2.25
CA ARG A 289 -53.00 -9.75 1.24
C ARG A 289 -54.39 -9.24 1.67
N TYR A 290 -55.14 -8.62 0.76
CA TYR A 290 -56.53 -8.19 0.97
C TYR A 290 -57.50 -9.22 0.41
N VAL A 291 -58.56 -9.56 1.17
CA VAL A 291 -59.67 -10.40 0.69
C VAL A 291 -61.00 -9.68 0.98
N ASN A 292 -61.80 -9.45 -0.07
CA ASN A 292 -63.17 -8.91 0.02
C ASN A 292 -63.32 -7.58 0.80
N GLY A 293 -62.42 -6.61 0.58
CA GLY A 293 -62.61 -5.22 1.08
C GLY A 293 -62.42 -5.02 2.59
N TYR A 294 -61.99 -6.05 3.31
CA TYR A 294 -61.59 -5.99 4.71
C TYR A 294 -60.13 -6.43 4.84
N ILE A 295 -59.38 -5.82 5.77
CA ILE A 295 -58.01 -6.24 6.10
C ILE A 295 -58.09 -7.57 6.86
N TYR A 296 -58.00 -8.68 6.13
CA TYR A 296 -57.85 -10.02 6.71
C TYR A 296 -56.40 -10.49 6.51
N PRO A 297 -55.54 -10.50 7.55
CA PRO A 297 -54.11 -10.78 7.44
C PRO A 297 -53.78 -12.28 7.22
N LEU A 298 -54.63 -13.05 6.54
CA LEU A 298 -54.54 -14.52 6.40
C LEU A 298 -53.49 -15.00 5.38
N GLY A 299 -52.47 -14.19 5.13
CA GLY A 299 -51.31 -14.56 4.34
C GLY A 299 -50.39 -13.37 4.14
N ILE A 300 -49.16 -13.50 4.64
CA ILE A 300 -48.07 -12.62 4.24
C ILE A 300 -47.43 -13.27 3.01
N GLU A 301 -47.48 -12.61 1.86
CA GLU A 301 -46.76 -13.08 0.68
C GLU A 301 -45.46 -12.30 0.55
N SER A 302 -44.39 -13.01 0.23
CA SER A 302 -43.14 -12.37 -0.18
C SER A 302 -43.43 -11.62 -1.47
N ALA A 303 -43.37 -10.28 -1.43
CA ALA A 303 -43.17 -9.55 -2.66
C ALA A 303 -41.72 -9.86 -3.06
N GLY A 304 -41.53 -10.46 -4.24
CA GLY A 304 -40.20 -10.52 -4.85
C GLY A 304 -39.58 -9.12 -4.95
N GLY A 305 -38.27 -9.09 -5.15
CA GLY A 305 -37.38 -7.94 -5.10
C GLY A 305 -37.97 -6.55 -5.32
N LEU A 306 -37.98 -5.73 -4.27
CA LEU A 306 -38.11 -4.29 -4.37
C LEU A 306 -36.72 -3.69 -4.63
N ASN A 307 -36.59 -2.85 -5.65
CA ASN A 307 -35.34 -2.14 -5.89
C ASN A 307 -35.31 -0.86 -5.08
N VAL A 308 -34.33 -0.74 -4.20
CA VAL A 308 -34.11 0.48 -3.40
C VAL A 308 -32.82 1.13 -3.85
N THR A 309 -32.89 2.45 -4.11
CA THR A 309 -31.73 3.26 -4.47
C THR A 309 -31.40 4.23 -3.35
N PHE A 310 -30.13 4.26 -2.94
CA PHE A 310 -29.63 5.17 -1.91
C PHE A 310 -28.19 5.57 -2.18
N GLY A 311 -27.63 6.45 -1.34
CA GLY A 311 -26.27 6.96 -1.46
C GLY A 311 -26.18 8.26 -2.27
N SER A 312 -24.95 8.74 -2.44
CA SER A 312 -24.66 10.05 -3.03
C SER A 312 -24.88 10.12 -4.53
N GLU A 313 -25.71 11.05 -4.99
CA GLU A 313 -25.83 11.38 -6.42
C GLU A 313 -24.56 12.00 -7.01
N LEU A 314 -23.72 12.58 -6.16
CA LEU A 314 -22.43 13.12 -6.58
C LEU A 314 -21.42 11.97 -6.77
N SER A 315 -20.91 11.88 -8.00
CA SER A 315 -20.00 10.82 -8.46
C SER A 315 -18.78 10.66 -7.57
N ARG A 316 -18.43 9.43 -7.19
CA ARG A 316 -17.18 9.09 -6.51
C ARG A 316 -16.16 8.42 -7.44
N GLU A 317 -16.40 8.50 -8.76
CA GLU A 317 -15.45 8.00 -9.74
C GLU A 317 -14.12 8.75 -9.66
N PRO A 318 -12.98 8.05 -9.84
CA PRO A 318 -11.68 8.68 -10.00
C PRO A 318 -11.66 9.59 -11.23
N ASP A 319 -10.87 10.66 -11.15
CA ASP A 319 -10.61 11.55 -12.29
C ASP A 319 -9.12 11.84 -12.40
N GLU A 320 -8.49 11.35 -13.47
CA GLU A 320 -7.04 11.46 -13.68
C GLU A 320 -6.51 12.90 -13.66
N GLU A 321 -7.28 13.89 -14.13
CA GLU A 321 -6.84 15.29 -14.15
C GLU A 321 -6.72 15.82 -12.72
N TYR A 322 -7.78 15.66 -11.93
CA TYR A 322 -7.82 16.18 -10.57
C TYR A 322 -6.95 15.38 -9.59
N MET A 323 -6.75 14.09 -9.84
CA MET A 323 -5.80 13.28 -9.07
C MET A 323 -4.36 13.81 -9.17
N LYS A 324 -4.01 14.50 -10.25
CA LYS A 324 -2.67 15.10 -10.43
C LYS A 324 -2.45 16.32 -9.56
N TYR A 325 -3.49 16.96 -9.04
CA TYR A 325 -3.32 18.21 -8.31
C TYR A 325 -2.47 17.97 -7.05
N GLY A 326 -1.44 18.80 -6.88
CA GLY A 326 -0.42 18.74 -5.83
C GLY A 326 0.67 17.69 -6.03
N THR A 327 0.69 16.92 -7.12
CA THR A 327 1.82 16.03 -7.39
C THR A 327 3.05 16.79 -7.87
N LEU A 328 4.23 16.24 -7.61
CA LEU A 328 5.51 16.77 -8.08
C LEU A 328 5.59 16.64 -9.60
N SER A 329 5.55 17.76 -10.32
CA SER A 329 5.59 17.80 -11.78
C SER A 329 7.02 17.94 -12.33
N SER A 330 7.94 18.55 -11.58
CA SER A 330 9.32 18.68 -12.03
C SER A 330 10.34 18.81 -10.89
N ILE A 331 11.59 18.42 -11.18
CA ILE A 331 12.77 18.74 -10.39
C ILE A 331 13.80 19.36 -11.33
N THR A 332 14.21 20.60 -11.05
CA THR A 332 15.39 21.22 -11.67
C THR A 332 16.59 21.03 -10.77
N TYR A 333 17.66 20.44 -11.32
CA TYR A 333 18.89 20.13 -10.61
C TYR A 333 19.86 21.32 -10.63
N PRO A 334 20.90 21.34 -9.76
CA PRO A 334 21.88 22.43 -9.71
C PRO A 334 22.58 22.74 -11.05
N ALA A 335 22.77 21.71 -11.89
CA ALA A 335 23.35 21.86 -13.23
C ALA A 335 22.39 22.48 -14.27
N GLY A 336 21.14 22.76 -13.88
CA GLY A 336 20.11 23.38 -14.74
C GLY A 336 19.29 22.39 -15.57
N SER A 337 19.64 21.10 -15.60
CA SER A 337 18.77 20.08 -16.17
C SER A 337 17.48 19.94 -15.36
N THR A 338 16.38 19.59 -16.02
CA THR A 338 15.08 19.41 -15.39
C THR A 338 14.49 18.05 -15.74
N ASP A 339 14.13 17.27 -14.72
CA ASP A 339 13.28 16.09 -14.89
C ASP A 339 11.81 16.53 -14.76
N GLU A 340 11.00 16.22 -15.77
CA GLU A 340 9.55 16.40 -15.78
C GLU A 340 8.87 15.04 -15.58
N PHE A 341 7.91 14.98 -14.64
CA PHE A 341 7.20 13.77 -14.26
C PHE A 341 5.79 13.79 -14.85
N ILE A 342 5.52 12.84 -15.75
CA ILE A 342 4.21 12.69 -16.37
C ILE A 342 3.52 11.50 -15.70
N TYR A 343 2.41 11.78 -15.03
CA TYR A 343 1.61 10.77 -14.35
C TYR A 343 0.42 10.31 -15.19
N GLU A 344 -0.04 9.10 -14.92
CA GLU A 344 -1.33 8.58 -15.35
C GLU A 344 -2.04 7.85 -14.20
N ALA A 345 -3.35 7.70 -14.29
CA ALA A 345 -4.14 6.96 -13.31
C ALA A 345 -3.76 5.47 -13.31
N HIS A 346 -3.85 4.84 -12.15
CA HIS A 346 -3.94 3.38 -12.11
C HIS A 346 -5.18 2.92 -12.88
N ARG A 347 -5.10 1.73 -13.50
CA ARG A 347 -6.19 1.17 -14.27
C ARG A 347 -6.39 -0.29 -13.92
N TYR A 348 -7.62 -0.76 -14.06
CA TYR A 348 -7.96 -2.17 -13.92
C TYR A 348 -8.99 -2.58 -14.97
N ARG A 349 -9.13 -3.88 -15.18
CA ARG A 349 -10.13 -4.44 -16.07
C ARG A 349 -11.31 -4.97 -15.24
N ASP A 350 -12.53 -4.54 -15.57
CA ASP A 350 -13.75 -5.11 -14.99
C ASP A 350 -14.07 -6.49 -15.60
N GLU A 351 -15.12 -7.15 -15.11
CA GLU A 351 -15.50 -8.50 -15.58
C GLU A 351 -15.89 -8.51 -17.06
N GLU A 352 -16.43 -7.41 -17.57
CA GLU A 352 -16.80 -7.22 -18.98
C GLU A 352 -15.59 -6.92 -19.87
N GLY A 353 -14.41 -6.72 -19.30
CA GLY A 353 -13.20 -6.46 -20.05
C GLY A 353 -12.91 -4.97 -20.30
N ASN A 354 -13.72 -4.04 -19.80
CA ASN A 354 -13.49 -2.61 -19.94
C ASN A 354 -12.38 -2.13 -19.02
N ILE A 355 -11.63 -1.14 -19.50
CA ILE A 355 -10.56 -0.51 -18.72
C ILE A 355 -11.18 0.62 -17.88
N LYS A 356 -11.07 0.51 -16.56
CA LYS A 356 -11.55 1.49 -15.58
C LYS A 356 -10.36 2.16 -14.89
N GLN A 357 -10.53 3.43 -14.50
CA GLN A 357 -9.56 4.11 -13.66
C GLN A 357 -9.71 3.63 -12.21
N ALA A 358 -8.59 3.51 -11.51
CA ALA A 358 -8.51 3.29 -10.07
C ALA A 358 -7.85 4.50 -9.41
N GLY A 359 -7.97 4.57 -8.08
CA GLY A 359 -7.38 5.64 -7.31
C GLY A 359 -5.86 5.63 -7.36
N GLY A 360 -5.29 6.82 -7.32
CA GLY A 360 -3.86 7.06 -7.31
C GLY A 360 -3.25 7.16 -8.70
N LEU A 361 -2.01 7.62 -8.70
CA LEU A 361 -1.25 7.89 -9.90
C LEU A 361 0.03 7.07 -9.93
N ARG A 362 0.47 6.77 -11.14
CA ARG A 362 1.78 6.18 -11.42
C ARG A 362 2.51 7.00 -12.48
N ILE A 363 3.83 6.91 -12.47
CA ILE A 363 4.66 7.63 -13.43
C ILE A 363 4.55 6.96 -14.79
N LYS A 364 3.90 7.59 -15.75
CA LYS A 364 3.90 7.13 -17.14
C LYS A 364 5.27 7.33 -17.79
N GLN A 365 5.85 8.50 -17.54
CA GLN A 365 7.08 8.93 -18.20
C GLN A 365 7.85 9.93 -17.36
N ILE A 366 9.18 9.89 -17.45
CA ILE A 366 10.06 10.96 -16.97
C ILE A 366 10.87 11.49 -18.15
N GLN A 367 10.78 12.79 -18.37
CA GLN A 367 11.48 13.49 -19.45
C GLN A 367 12.54 14.41 -18.86
N THR A 368 13.80 14.15 -19.17
CA THR A 368 14.92 15.02 -18.80
C THR A 368 15.15 16.04 -19.91
N ARG A 369 15.11 17.33 -19.55
CA ARG A 369 15.47 18.46 -20.40
C ARG A 369 16.81 19.03 -19.96
N SER A 370 17.67 19.39 -20.91
CA SER A 370 18.88 20.16 -20.63
C SER A 370 18.53 21.57 -20.15
N ALA A 371 19.53 22.30 -19.63
CA ALA A 371 19.38 23.72 -19.29
C ALA A 371 18.92 24.59 -20.48
N GLU A 372 19.22 24.16 -21.72
CA GLU A 372 18.77 24.82 -22.96
C GLU A 372 17.36 24.38 -23.41
N GLY A 373 16.67 23.56 -22.62
CA GLY A 373 15.31 23.08 -22.90
C GLY A 373 15.20 21.92 -23.89
N ARG A 374 16.32 21.30 -24.31
CA ARG A 374 16.31 20.17 -25.24
C ARG A 374 16.06 18.85 -24.50
N ASN A 375 15.28 17.96 -25.08
CA ASN A 375 15.09 16.62 -24.52
C ASN A 375 16.37 15.80 -24.65
N THR A 376 16.93 15.38 -23.52
CA THR A 376 18.17 14.59 -23.47
C THR A 376 17.90 13.13 -23.14
N LYS A 377 16.84 12.84 -22.37
CA LYS A 377 16.49 11.48 -21.96
C LYS A 377 15.00 11.36 -21.74
N VAL A 378 14.41 10.26 -22.21
CA VAL A 378 13.01 9.93 -21.97
C VAL A 378 12.94 8.51 -21.42
N ARG A 379 12.35 8.36 -20.22
CA ARG A 379 12.09 7.07 -19.58
C ARG A 379 10.59 6.83 -19.59
N THR A 380 10.13 5.81 -20.30
CA THR A 380 8.72 5.40 -20.32
C THR A 380 8.55 4.16 -19.48
N PHE A 381 7.51 4.14 -18.63
CA PHE A 381 7.24 3.02 -17.74
C PHE A 381 5.99 2.29 -18.21
N THR A 382 6.12 0.99 -18.44
CA THR A 382 5.02 0.08 -18.69
C THR A 382 4.66 -0.64 -17.40
N TYR A 383 3.37 -0.93 -17.22
CA TYR A 383 2.84 -1.52 -16.00
C TYR A 383 1.99 -2.74 -16.33
N SER A 384 1.83 -3.62 -15.35
CA SER A 384 1.22 -4.94 -15.51
C SER A 384 2.08 -5.90 -16.31
N TRP A 385 1.80 -7.19 -16.14
CA TRP A 385 2.52 -8.26 -16.80
C TRP A 385 2.28 -8.29 -18.32
N ARG A 386 1.15 -7.76 -18.79
CA ARG A 386 0.82 -7.58 -20.22
C ARG A 386 1.32 -6.26 -20.79
N GLU A 387 1.94 -5.43 -19.96
CA GLU A 387 2.32 -4.04 -20.30
C GLU A 387 1.13 -3.14 -20.70
N ASP A 388 -0.10 -3.61 -20.51
CA ASP A 388 -1.34 -2.87 -20.82
C ASP A 388 -1.76 -1.90 -19.71
N GLY A 389 -0.97 -1.83 -18.65
CA GLY A 389 -1.22 -0.96 -17.51
C GLY A 389 -2.43 -1.35 -16.66
N CYS A 390 -3.06 -2.51 -16.89
CA CYS A 390 -4.27 -2.90 -16.18
C CYS A 390 -3.96 -3.88 -15.04
N GLY A 391 -4.38 -3.53 -13.82
CA GLY A 391 -4.45 -4.43 -12.68
C GLY A 391 -5.67 -5.36 -12.76
N THR A 392 -5.74 -6.30 -11.83
CA THR A 392 -6.88 -7.22 -11.67
C THR A 392 -7.51 -6.97 -10.29
N PRO A 393 -8.76 -6.50 -10.22
CA PRO A 393 -9.40 -6.23 -8.94
C PRO A 393 -9.70 -7.53 -8.18
N LEU A 394 -9.81 -7.46 -6.85
CA LEU A 394 -10.27 -8.58 -6.03
C LEU A 394 -11.73 -8.91 -6.29
N THR A 395 -12.54 -7.88 -6.56
CA THR A 395 -13.99 -7.98 -6.73
C THR A 395 -14.45 -7.54 -8.11
N ALA A 396 -15.63 -8.03 -8.50
CA ALA A 396 -16.29 -7.72 -9.75
C ALA A 396 -16.64 -6.22 -9.86
N SER A 397 -17.21 -5.69 -8.77
CA SER A 397 -17.63 -4.29 -8.68
C SER A 397 -16.80 -3.54 -7.65
N VAL A 398 -16.49 -2.27 -7.94
CA VAL A 398 -15.86 -1.38 -6.97
C VAL A 398 -16.74 -1.18 -5.73
N LEU A 399 -18.07 -1.25 -5.88
CA LEU A 399 -19.02 -1.09 -4.77
C LEU A 399 -18.92 -2.22 -3.74
N ASP A 400 -18.38 -3.37 -4.12
CA ASP A 400 -18.11 -4.46 -3.18
C ASP A 400 -17.11 -4.04 -2.10
N TYR A 401 -16.21 -3.08 -2.40
CA TYR A 401 -15.29 -2.50 -1.43
C TYR A 401 -15.99 -1.69 -0.33
N PHE A 402 -17.24 -1.29 -0.57
CA PHE A 402 -18.01 -0.40 0.31
C PHE A 402 -19.20 -1.10 0.95
N ARG A 403 -19.35 -2.41 0.80
CA ARG A 403 -20.44 -3.15 1.44
C ARG A 403 -19.97 -4.36 2.23
N LEU A 404 -20.68 -4.62 3.32
CA LEU A 404 -20.59 -5.84 4.13
C LEU A 404 -21.97 -6.48 4.22
N VAL A 405 -22.06 -7.78 3.96
CA VAL A 405 -23.31 -8.56 4.05
C VAL A 405 -23.13 -9.63 5.11
N GLN A 406 -24.04 -9.68 6.08
CA GLN A 406 -24.02 -10.64 7.18
C GLN A 406 -25.40 -11.25 7.38
N GLY A 407 -25.43 -12.52 7.78
CA GLY A 407 -26.62 -13.11 8.39
C GLY A 407 -26.68 -12.68 9.86
N VAL A 408 -27.86 -12.32 10.33
CA VAL A 408 -28.11 -11.95 11.72
C VAL A 408 -29.15 -12.90 12.29
N TYR A 409 -28.78 -13.54 13.40
CA TYR A 409 -29.72 -14.23 14.26
C TYR A 409 -30.60 -13.19 14.95
N LEU A 410 -31.92 -13.36 14.89
CA LEU A 410 -32.85 -12.42 15.49
C LEU A 410 -33.39 -12.93 16.82
N CYS A 411 -33.89 -14.17 16.85
CA CYS A 411 -34.60 -14.71 18.02
C CYS A 411 -34.82 -16.22 17.92
N GLU A 412 -35.05 -16.86 19.07
CA GLU A 412 -35.57 -18.23 19.17
C GLU A 412 -37.08 -18.26 18.86
N LEU A 413 -37.56 -19.39 18.34
CA LEU A 413 -38.99 -19.69 18.20
C LEU A 413 -39.48 -20.52 19.39
N PHE A 414 -40.69 -20.24 19.89
CA PHE A 414 -41.29 -20.91 21.04
C PHE A 414 -42.52 -21.73 20.63
N ASN A 415 -42.80 -22.78 21.39
CA ASN A 415 -44.11 -23.46 21.36
C ASN A 415 -44.80 -23.35 22.73
N GLU A 416 -46.13 -23.44 22.72
CA GLU A 416 -46.91 -23.54 23.94
C GLU A 416 -47.05 -25.01 24.35
N GLN A 417 -46.54 -25.36 25.52
CA GLN A 417 -46.69 -26.68 26.13
C GLN A 417 -47.27 -26.53 27.54
N GLY A 418 -48.54 -26.90 27.70
CA GLY A 418 -49.19 -26.91 29.02
C GLY A 418 -49.28 -25.54 29.71
N GLY A 419 -49.47 -24.46 28.93
CA GLY A 419 -49.56 -23.09 29.46
C GLY A 419 -48.21 -22.45 29.81
N ARG A 420 -47.09 -23.04 29.38
CA ARG A 420 -45.74 -22.45 29.45
C ARG A 420 -45.13 -22.40 28.05
N TYR A 421 -44.36 -21.35 27.79
CA TYR A 421 -43.62 -21.18 26.53
C TYR A 421 -42.18 -21.69 26.71
N ALA A 422 -41.73 -22.55 25.79
CA ALA A 422 -40.35 -23.04 25.76
C ALA A 422 -39.75 -22.89 24.35
N PRO A 423 -38.44 -22.58 24.23
CA PRO A 423 -37.79 -22.46 22.93
C PRO A 423 -37.72 -23.80 22.21
N ILE A 424 -37.88 -23.78 20.89
CA ILE A 424 -37.80 -24.94 20.00
C ILE A 424 -36.36 -25.07 19.53
N ALA A 425 -35.72 -26.20 19.85
CA ALA A 425 -34.33 -26.43 19.48
C ALA A 425 -34.10 -26.33 17.96
N ASN A 426 -33.07 -25.59 17.55
CA ASN A 426 -32.67 -25.34 16.15
C ASN A 426 -33.72 -24.60 15.30
N GLU A 427 -34.70 -23.94 15.92
CA GLU A 427 -35.70 -23.12 15.23
C GLU A 427 -35.56 -21.66 15.64
N TYR A 428 -35.05 -20.84 14.71
CA TYR A 428 -34.74 -19.44 14.94
C TYR A 428 -35.11 -18.56 13.74
N GLY A 429 -35.37 -17.29 14.01
CA GLY A 429 -35.53 -16.25 13.01
C GLY A 429 -34.18 -15.69 12.58
N THR A 430 -33.98 -15.49 11.28
CA THR A 430 -32.81 -14.79 10.74
C THR A 430 -33.20 -13.64 9.85
N ALA A 431 -32.31 -12.65 9.70
CA ALA A 431 -32.37 -11.66 8.65
C ALA A 431 -31.01 -11.47 7.99
N ARG A 432 -31.02 -10.82 6.83
CA ARG A 432 -29.84 -10.31 6.17
C ARG A 432 -29.59 -8.87 6.64
N HIS A 433 -28.38 -8.60 7.09
CA HIS A 433 -27.90 -7.27 7.45
C HIS A 433 -26.86 -6.84 6.43
N ARG A 434 -27.13 -5.73 5.73
CA ARG A 434 -26.21 -5.14 4.76
C ARG A 434 -25.80 -3.77 5.25
N THR A 435 -24.49 -3.52 5.36
CA THR A 435 -23.96 -2.20 5.69
C THR A 435 -23.18 -1.67 4.49
N PHE A 436 -23.53 -0.48 4.05
CA PHE A 436 -22.91 0.25 2.96
C PHE A 436 -22.16 1.44 3.54
N PHE A 437 -20.86 1.51 3.35
CA PHE A 437 -19.96 2.45 4.00
C PHE A 437 -19.55 3.58 3.05
N SER A 438 -19.22 4.74 3.62
CA SER A 438 -18.51 5.83 2.93
C SER A 438 -17.06 5.47 2.60
N ASN A 439 -16.43 4.58 3.36
CA ASN A 439 -15.03 4.21 3.20
C ASN A 439 -14.90 2.71 2.93
N PRO A 440 -13.90 2.28 2.16
CA PRO A 440 -13.76 0.88 1.84
C PRO A 440 -13.50 0.08 3.12
N THR A 441 -14.22 -1.01 3.32
CA THR A 441 -13.92 -1.92 4.44
C THR A 441 -12.62 -2.65 4.16
N ARG A 442 -11.83 -2.92 5.19
CA ARG A 442 -10.56 -3.64 5.02
C ARG A 442 -10.84 -5.09 4.60
N PRO A 443 -10.22 -5.59 3.51
CA PRO A 443 -10.29 -7.02 3.21
C PRO A 443 -9.61 -7.80 4.33
N ILE A 444 -10.11 -9.00 4.61
CA ILE A 444 -9.41 -9.93 5.51
C ILE A 444 -8.25 -10.51 4.72
N THR A 445 -7.02 -10.20 5.16
CA THR A 445 -5.79 -10.81 4.61
C THR A 445 -5.30 -11.85 5.59
N ASN A 446 -5.29 -13.11 5.14
CA ASN A 446 -4.65 -14.19 5.88
C ASN A 446 -3.29 -14.46 5.23
N LEU A 447 -2.26 -14.59 6.07
CA LEU A 447 -0.90 -14.93 5.65
C LEU A 447 -0.56 -16.28 6.26
N SER A 448 0.05 -17.16 5.47
CA SER A 448 0.61 -18.42 5.94
C SER A 448 2.12 -18.44 5.71
N TYR A 449 2.82 -18.96 6.71
CA TYR A 449 4.28 -19.05 6.84
C TYR A 449 4.70 -20.52 6.97
N PRO A 450 6.00 -20.85 6.86
CA PRO A 450 6.47 -22.24 6.94
C PRO A 450 5.95 -23.02 8.16
N GLN A 451 5.89 -22.40 9.34
CA GLN A 451 5.38 -23.02 10.57
C GLN A 451 3.90 -23.42 10.52
N ASP A 452 3.10 -22.81 9.63
CA ASP A 452 1.68 -23.12 9.48
C ASP A 452 1.44 -24.41 8.68
N TYR A 453 2.49 -24.98 8.07
CA TYR A 453 2.43 -26.18 7.24
C TYR A 453 2.82 -27.46 8.00
N GLY A 454 3.10 -27.39 9.31
CA GLY A 454 3.44 -28.55 10.12
C GLY A 454 4.63 -29.35 9.56
N ASP A 455 4.45 -30.66 9.37
CA ASP A 455 5.51 -31.58 8.93
C ASP A 455 5.68 -31.66 7.39
N ILE A 456 5.12 -30.72 6.63
CA ILE A 456 5.24 -30.70 5.16
C ILE A 456 6.63 -30.20 4.74
N PHE A 457 7.37 -31.05 4.03
CA PHE A 457 8.62 -30.65 3.36
C PHE A 457 8.34 -29.64 2.21
N PRO A 458 9.14 -28.56 2.05
CA PRO A 458 10.37 -28.26 2.80
C PRO A 458 10.18 -27.35 4.02
N TYR A 459 8.94 -27.02 4.38
CA TYR A 459 8.65 -26.07 5.44
C TYR A 459 9.10 -26.56 6.83
N THR A 460 9.04 -27.86 7.10
CA THR A 460 9.61 -28.45 8.33
C THR A 460 11.09 -28.09 8.50
N GLU A 461 11.90 -28.30 7.46
CA GLU A 461 13.34 -28.00 7.51
C GLU A 461 13.62 -26.50 7.54
N MET A 462 12.78 -25.69 6.88
CA MET A 462 12.83 -24.24 6.96
C MET A 462 12.61 -23.78 8.41
N VAL A 463 11.63 -24.35 9.11
CA VAL A 463 11.34 -24.06 10.52
C VAL A 463 12.51 -24.46 11.42
N GLU A 464 13.05 -25.67 11.26
CA GLU A 464 14.22 -26.15 12.02
C GLU A 464 15.45 -25.25 11.83
N ARG A 465 15.58 -24.61 10.66
CA ARG A 465 16.66 -23.67 10.33
C ARG A 465 16.31 -22.21 10.62
N ASN A 466 15.20 -21.96 11.31
CA ASN A 466 14.72 -20.63 11.67
C ASN A 466 14.42 -19.71 10.45
N ILE A 467 14.07 -20.30 9.30
CA ILE A 467 13.62 -19.63 8.09
C ILE A 467 12.08 -19.49 8.16
N LEU A 468 11.60 -18.54 8.96
CA LEU A 468 10.18 -18.43 9.35
C LEU A 468 9.45 -17.25 8.70
N SER A 469 10.20 -16.29 8.17
CA SER A 469 9.67 -15.06 7.57
C SER A 469 9.11 -15.16 6.15
N PRO A 470 9.47 -16.16 5.31
CA PRO A 470 8.85 -16.29 4.00
C PRO A 470 7.32 -16.39 4.06
N VAL A 471 6.62 -15.55 3.29
CA VAL A 471 5.17 -15.70 3.10
C VAL A 471 4.95 -16.77 2.04
N VAL A 472 4.47 -17.94 2.45
CA VAL A 472 4.17 -19.07 1.56
C VAL A 472 2.83 -18.85 0.86
N LYS A 473 1.83 -18.33 1.59
CA LYS A 473 0.50 -18.08 1.04
C LYS A 473 -0.07 -16.78 1.55
N LYS A 474 -0.75 -16.06 0.67
CA LYS A 474 -1.50 -14.83 0.96
C LYS A 474 -2.91 -14.96 0.41
N GLU A 475 -3.88 -14.89 1.29
CA GLU A 475 -5.30 -15.04 0.97
C GLU A 475 -6.04 -13.73 1.24
N HIS A 476 -6.86 -13.31 0.29
CA HIS A 476 -7.77 -12.19 0.43
C HIS A 476 -9.20 -12.69 0.30
N ILE A 477 -10.01 -12.52 1.35
CA ILE A 477 -11.41 -12.96 1.36
C ILE A 477 -12.32 -11.75 1.54
N ARG A 478 -13.35 -11.67 0.71
CA ARG A 478 -14.35 -10.60 0.78
C ARG A 478 -15.69 -11.01 0.16
N ASN A 479 -16.77 -10.92 0.93
CA ASN A 479 -18.15 -11.20 0.46
C ASN A 479 -18.29 -12.52 -0.33
N GLY A 480 -17.58 -13.58 0.10
CA GLY A 480 -17.55 -14.88 -0.59
C GLY A 480 -16.61 -14.96 -1.81
N GLN A 481 -16.03 -13.85 -2.25
CA GLN A 481 -14.97 -13.82 -3.24
C GLN A 481 -13.59 -14.00 -2.59
N TYR A 482 -12.69 -14.61 -3.35
CA TYR A 482 -11.40 -15.08 -2.88
C TYR A 482 -10.30 -14.85 -3.93
N LEU A 483 -9.16 -14.34 -3.49
CA LEU A 483 -7.90 -14.27 -4.24
C LEU A 483 -6.78 -14.84 -3.40
N GLU A 484 -6.07 -15.80 -3.97
CA GLU A 484 -4.88 -16.40 -3.38
C GLU A 484 -3.65 -16.00 -4.18
N VAL A 485 -2.56 -15.71 -3.48
CA VAL A 485 -1.21 -15.73 -4.04
C VAL A 485 -0.41 -16.74 -3.23
N GLU A 486 -0.03 -17.84 -3.86
CA GLU A 486 0.81 -18.88 -3.28
C GLU A 486 2.22 -18.82 -3.88
N THR A 487 3.23 -18.89 -3.03
CA THR A 487 4.65 -18.94 -3.38
C THR A 487 5.23 -20.19 -2.74
N PRO A 488 4.99 -21.39 -3.31
CA PRO A 488 5.50 -22.62 -2.73
C PRO A 488 7.03 -22.62 -2.76
N TYR A 489 7.65 -23.22 -1.74
CA TYR A 489 9.10 -23.36 -1.65
C TYR A 489 9.53 -24.77 -2.03
N SER A 490 10.71 -24.88 -2.63
CA SER A 490 11.40 -26.13 -2.92
C SER A 490 12.86 -26.08 -2.47
N VAL A 491 13.53 -27.23 -2.54
CA VAL A 491 14.95 -27.40 -2.22
C VAL A 491 15.70 -27.78 -3.50
N PRO A 492 15.97 -26.84 -4.43
CA PRO A 492 16.67 -27.13 -5.67
C PRO A 492 18.08 -27.69 -5.44
N PHE A 493 18.71 -27.33 -4.32
CA PHE A 493 20.01 -27.84 -3.89
C PHE A 493 20.03 -28.02 -2.37
N ILE A 494 20.94 -28.85 -1.86
CA ILE A 494 21.05 -29.12 -0.41
C ILE A 494 21.18 -27.82 0.40
N ASN A 495 20.32 -27.65 1.42
CA ASN A 495 20.23 -26.45 2.26
C ASN A 495 19.89 -25.14 1.52
N VAL A 496 19.39 -25.19 0.28
CA VAL A 496 18.96 -24.02 -0.49
C VAL A 496 17.45 -24.04 -0.62
N TYR A 497 16.74 -23.24 0.18
CA TYR A 497 15.28 -23.13 0.17
C TYR A 497 14.87 -21.90 -0.64
N LYS A 498 14.17 -22.11 -1.75
CA LYS A 498 13.78 -21.02 -2.67
C LYS A 498 12.35 -21.18 -3.20
N PRO A 499 11.68 -20.08 -3.56
CA PRO A 499 10.42 -20.14 -4.29
C PRO A 499 10.52 -21.04 -5.51
N GLU A 500 9.62 -21.99 -5.67
CA GLU A 500 9.54 -22.82 -6.86
C GLU A 500 8.86 -22.04 -7.99
N ASN A 501 7.74 -21.41 -7.66
CA ASN A 501 6.92 -20.64 -8.56
C ASN A 501 6.04 -19.64 -7.78
N VAL A 502 5.24 -18.86 -8.48
CA VAL A 502 4.17 -18.03 -7.90
C VAL A 502 2.87 -18.36 -8.62
N VAL A 503 1.86 -18.80 -7.87
CA VAL A 503 0.54 -19.19 -8.37
C VAL A 503 -0.51 -18.21 -7.86
N ILE A 504 -1.39 -17.76 -8.75
CA ILE A 504 -2.56 -16.96 -8.37
C ILE A 504 -3.83 -17.77 -8.57
N ARG A 505 -4.61 -18.00 -7.51
CA ARG A 505 -5.93 -18.64 -7.57
C ARG A 505 -7.04 -17.62 -7.32
N ARG A 506 -8.20 -17.85 -7.94
CA ARG A 506 -9.39 -16.99 -7.82
C ARG A 506 -10.63 -17.85 -7.68
N SER A 507 -11.72 -17.28 -7.16
CA SER A 507 -13.02 -17.96 -7.07
C SER A 507 -13.48 -18.62 -8.38
N ALA A 508 -13.17 -18.04 -9.53
CA ALA A 508 -13.54 -18.58 -10.84
C ALA A 508 -12.51 -19.56 -11.46
N SER A 509 -11.36 -19.79 -10.81
CA SER A 509 -10.27 -20.62 -11.33
C SER A 509 -9.53 -21.34 -10.20
N GLU A 510 -10.01 -22.54 -9.86
CA GLU A 510 -9.41 -23.39 -8.82
C GLU A 510 -8.02 -23.92 -9.19
N LYS A 511 -7.74 -24.12 -10.49
CA LYS A 511 -6.44 -24.63 -10.95
C LYS A 511 -5.27 -23.67 -10.71
N GLY A 512 -5.56 -22.37 -10.56
CA GLY A 512 -4.53 -21.33 -10.45
C GLY A 512 -3.80 -21.02 -11.75
N ASP A 513 -3.17 -19.86 -11.77
CA ASP A 513 -2.40 -19.33 -12.90
C ASP A 513 -0.95 -19.11 -12.44
N THR A 514 -0.01 -19.91 -12.96
CA THR A 514 1.41 -19.80 -12.64
C THR A 514 2.01 -18.55 -13.29
N ARG A 515 2.36 -17.57 -12.46
CA ARG A 515 2.87 -16.27 -12.89
C ARG A 515 4.37 -16.25 -13.12
N PHE A 516 5.11 -16.94 -12.27
CA PHE A 516 6.56 -16.97 -12.32
C PHE A 516 7.05 -18.38 -12.03
N THR A 517 8.09 -18.81 -12.73
CA THR A 517 8.93 -19.97 -12.37
C THR A 517 10.38 -19.56 -12.40
N TYR A 518 11.23 -20.30 -11.68
CA TYR A 518 12.62 -19.92 -11.46
C TYR A 518 13.60 -21.07 -11.73
N ILE A 519 14.79 -20.72 -12.21
CA ILE A 519 15.96 -21.62 -12.23
C ILE A 519 17.01 -21.01 -11.33
N TYR A 520 17.57 -21.80 -10.42
CA TYR A 520 18.62 -21.37 -9.49
C TYR A 520 19.94 -22.07 -9.77
N ASP A 521 21.03 -21.45 -9.31
CA ASP A 521 22.30 -22.15 -9.13
C ASP A 521 22.41 -22.83 -7.76
N ASP A 522 23.52 -23.52 -7.55
CA ASP A 522 23.88 -24.26 -6.33
C ASP A 522 24.01 -23.39 -5.08
N TYR A 523 24.01 -22.06 -5.23
CA TYR A 523 24.02 -21.09 -4.14
C TYR A 523 22.66 -20.40 -3.95
N GLY A 524 21.63 -20.81 -4.70
CA GLY A 524 20.27 -20.26 -4.60
C GLY A 524 20.10 -18.89 -5.24
N ARG A 525 21.00 -18.49 -6.14
CA ARG A 525 20.87 -17.26 -6.93
C ARG A 525 20.07 -17.55 -8.20
N LYS A 526 19.26 -16.58 -8.63
CA LYS A 526 18.33 -16.77 -9.74
C LYS A 526 19.10 -16.71 -11.06
N CYS A 527 19.20 -17.83 -11.79
CA CYS A 527 19.76 -17.88 -13.13
C CYS A 527 18.73 -17.52 -14.20
N GLN A 528 17.46 -17.86 -13.98
CA GLN A 528 16.37 -17.53 -14.88
C GLN A 528 15.08 -17.26 -14.11
N GLU A 529 14.29 -16.32 -14.62
CA GLU A 529 12.88 -16.15 -14.34
C GLU A 529 12.07 -16.39 -15.61
N THR A 530 10.99 -17.16 -15.52
CA THR A 530 10.03 -17.31 -16.62
C THR A 530 8.68 -16.77 -16.18
N LYS A 531 8.21 -15.73 -16.85
CA LYS A 531 6.96 -15.04 -16.56
C LYS A 531 5.85 -15.53 -17.49
N GLY A 532 4.73 -15.95 -16.89
CA GLY A 532 3.55 -16.48 -17.58
C GLY A 532 3.83 -17.67 -18.51
N GLY A 533 4.90 -18.43 -18.23
CA GLY A 533 5.35 -19.56 -19.06
C GLY A 533 5.93 -19.18 -20.43
N LYS A 534 6.19 -17.90 -20.70
CA LYS A 534 6.59 -17.41 -22.05
C LYS A 534 7.80 -16.49 -22.04
N GLU A 535 7.80 -15.50 -21.15
CA GLU A 535 8.84 -14.47 -21.13
C GLU A 535 9.99 -14.93 -20.24
N ASN A 536 11.16 -15.18 -20.83
CA ASN A 536 12.35 -15.61 -20.10
C ASN A 536 13.29 -14.41 -19.86
N VAL A 537 13.76 -14.28 -18.63
CA VAL A 537 14.83 -13.35 -18.24
C VAL A 537 15.94 -14.13 -17.56
N VAL A 538 17.13 -14.10 -18.14
CA VAL A 538 18.33 -14.78 -17.64
C VAL A 538 19.25 -13.79 -16.96
N TYR A 539 19.85 -14.22 -15.85
CA TYR A 539 20.82 -13.46 -15.07
C TYR A 539 22.15 -14.19 -15.06
N LEU A 540 23.22 -13.46 -15.40
CA LEU A 540 24.59 -13.93 -15.24
C LEU A 540 25.27 -13.15 -14.13
N TYR A 541 26.05 -13.84 -13.31
CA TYR A 541 26.77 -13.25 -12.19
C TYR A 541 28.28 -13.16 -12.47
N GLY A 542 28.97 -12.29 -11.73
CA GLY A 542 30.40 -12.09 -11.77
C GLY A 542 30.93 -11.47 -10.47
N TYR A 543 32.22 -11.15 -10.46
CA TYR A 543 32.90 -10.54 -9.32
C TYR A 543 32.78 -11.39 -8.05
N SER A 544 33.28 -12.62 -8.12
CA SER A 544 33.16 -13.62 -7.04
C SER A 544 31.71 -13.81 -6.61
N ASN A 545 30.81 -13.97 -7.59
CA ASN A 545 29.41 -14.29 -7.39
C ASN A 545 28.53 -13.15 -6.82
N GLN A 546 29.07 -11.92 -6.70
CA GLN A 546 28.43 -10.81 -5.99
C GLN A 546 27.49 -9.96 -6.85
N TYR A 547 27.80 -9.77 -8.14
CA TYR A 547 27.07 -8.81 -8.98
C TYR A 547 26.49 -9.46 -10.23
N VAL A 548 25.30 -9.02 -10.64
CA VAL A 548 24.70 -9.39 -11.93
C VAL A 548 25.46 -8.63 -13.03
N ILE A 549 26.11 -9.35 -13.92
CA ILE A 549 26.89 -8.78 -15.03
C ILE A 549 26.14 -8.80 -16.37
N ALA A 550 25.06 -9.57 -16.47
CA ALA A 550 24.15 -9.53 -17.61
C ALA A 550 22.71 -9.85 -17.23
N LEU A 551 21.78 -9.10 -17.83
CA LEU A 551 20.35 -9.38 -17.86
C LEU A 551 19.96 -9.61 -19.32
N ILE A 552 19.40 -10.78 -19.62
CA ILE A 552 19.12 -11.23 -20.97
C ILE A 552 17.65 -11.61 -21.07
N GLU A 553 16.86 -10.78 -21.75
CA GLU A 553 15.44 -11.03 -21.97
C GLU A 553 15.23 -11.77 -23.29
N ASN A 554 14.15 -12.55 -23.40
CA ASN A 554 13.80 -13.34 -24.58
C ASN A 554 14.83 -14.42 -24.97
N ALA A 555 15.55 -14.96 -24.00
CA ALA A 555 16.35 -16.18 -24.16
C ALA A 555 16.24 -17.08 -22.92
N THR A 556 16.38 -18.38 -23.11
CA THR A 556 16.48 -19.35 -22.03
C THR A 556 17.92 -19.44 -21.49
N TYR A 557 18.06 -19.88 -20.24
CA TYR A 557 19.36 -20.10 -19.61
C TYR A 557 20.15 -21.17 -20.36
N GLU A 558 19.48 -22.18 -20.90
CA GLU A 558 20.11 -23.22 -21.71
C GLU A 558 20.74 -22.65 -22.99
N GLU A 559 20.03 -21.78 -23.72
CA GLU A 559 20.56 -21.10 -24.91
C GLU A 559 21.77 -20.23 -24.56
N VAL A 560 21.69 -19.44 -23.50
CA VAL A 560 22.79 -18.57 -23.03
C VAL A 560 24.01 -19.40 -22.65
N VAL A 561 23.81 -20.46 -21.86
CA VAL A 561 24.86 -21.39 -21.45
C VAL A 561 25.52 -22.04 -22.66
N ALA A 562 24.73 -22.48 -23.66
CA ALA A 562 25.26 -23.07 -24.88
C ALA A 562 26.13 -22.08 -25.67
N LYS A 563 25.73 -20.81 -25.77
CA LYS A 563 26.53 -19.75 -26.44
C LYS A 563 27.81 -19.39 -25.69
N LEU A 564 27.83 -19.50 -24.37
CA LEU A 564 29.01 -19.25 -23.55
C LEU A 564 29.96 -20.45 -23.45
N GLY A 565 29.59 -21.62 -23.99
CA GLY A 565 30.44 -22.81 -24.01
C GLY A 565 30.22 -23.78 -22.83
N GLY A 566 29.07 -23.70 -22.15
CA GLY A 566 28.64 -24.68 -21.14
C GLY A 566 28.58 -24.14 -19.71
N LYS A 567 27.93 -24.92 -18.82
CA LYS A 567 27.64 -24.49 -17.43
C LYS A 567 28.90 -24.19 -16.63
N GLU A 568 29.98 -24.94 -16.87
CA GLU A 568 31.26 -24.76 -16.17
C GLU A 568 31.92 -23.41 -16.51
N VAL A 569 31.81 -22.97 -17.77
CA VAL A 569 32.31 -21.64 -18.17
C VAL A 569 31.53 -20.53 -17.46
N VAL A 570 30.21 -20.67 -17.37
CA VAL A 570 29.35 -19.72 -16.63
C VAL A 570 29.72 -19.68 -15.15
N LYS A 571 29.96 -20.83 -14.51
CA LYS A 571 30.43 -20.89 -13.12
C LYS A 571 31.79 -20.21 -12.93
N ASN A 572 32.73 -20.43 -13.84
CA ASN A 572 34.05 -19.81 -13.81
C ASN A 572 33.99 -18.29 -13.99
N ILE A 573 33.13 -17.80 -14.90
CA ILE A 573 32.86 -16.36 -15.07
C ILE A 573 32.30 -15.79 -13.76
N ALA A 574 31.33 -16.46 -13.15
CA ALA A 574 30.70 -16.00 -11.93
C ALA A 574 31.68 -15.94 -10.75
N ALA A 575 32.54 -16.94 -10.58
CA ALA A 575 33.55 -17.00 -9.54
C ALA A 575 34.74 -16.04 -9.74
N ALA A 576 34.96 -15.53 -10.96
CA ALA A 576 36.09 -14.64 -11.25
C ALA A 576 35.97 -13.31 -10.49
N LYS A 577 37.06 -12.86 -9.86
CA LYS A 577 37.16 -11.54 -9.22
C LYS A 577 37.01 -10.39 -10.22
N SER A 578 37.43 -10.61 -11.45
CA SER A 578 37.30 -9.68 -12.58
C SER A 578 36.85 -10.48 -13.81
N PRO A 579 35.53 -10.62 -14.04
CA PRO A 579 35.02 -11.40 -15.17
C PRO A 579 35.35 -10.71 -16.50
N SER A 580 35.72 -11.51 -17.51
CA SER A 580 35.87 -11.00 -18.89
C SER A 580 34.50 -10.82 -19.53
N MET A 581 34.19 -9.59 -19.95
CA MET A 581 32.92 -9.26 -20.59
C MET A 581 32.87 -9.60 -22.08
N TYR A 582 34.00 -9.95 -22.71
CA TYR A 582 34.10 -10.12 -24.17
C TYR A 582 33.08 -11.10 -24.76
N ASN A 583 32.96 -12.31 -24.20
CA ASN A 583 32.01 -13.31 -24.69
C ASN A 583 30.57 -13.00 -24.27
N ILE A 584 30.38 -12.31 -23.15
CA ILE A 584 29.07 -11.90 -22.64
C ILE A 584 28.50 -10.80 -23.54
N ASP A 585 29.31 -9.83 -23.95
CA ASP A 585 28.89 -8.76 -24.83
C ASP A 585 28.54 -9.24 -26.24
N LYS A 586 29.19 -10.32 -26.70
CA LYS A 586 28.85 -11.01 -27.95
C LYS A 586 27.50 -11.72 -27.93
N LEU A 587 26.89 -11.92 -26.75
CA LEU A 587 25.56 -12.53 -26.66
C LEU A 587 24.52 -11.75 -27.46
N ARG A 588 24.62 -10.41 -27.53
CA ARG A 588 23.76 -9.55 -28.38
C ARG A 588 23.73 -9.99 -29.84
N GLN A 589 24.86 -10.43 -30.37
CA GLN A 589 25.00 -10.84 -31.76
C GLN A 589 24.62 -12.31 -31.94
N SER A 590 24.96 -13.15 -30.96
CA SER A 590 24.74 -14.59 -31.04
C SER A 590 23.31 -15.04 -30.69
N LEU A 591 22.54 -14.16 -30.04
CA LEU A 591 21.14 -14.32 -29.65
C LEU A 591 20.33 -13.13 -30.19
N PRO A 592 20.04 -13.09 -31.50
CA PRO A 592 19.45 -11.91 -32.15
C PRO A 592 18.04 -11.56 -31.68
N SER A 593 17.31 -12.52 -31.11
CA SER A 593 15.97 -12.30 -30.52
C SER A 593 16.03 -11.83 -29.07
N ALA A 594 17.21 -11.82 -28.44
CA ALA A 594 17.38 -11.51 -27.04
C ALA A 594 17.76 -10.04 -26.82
N HIS A 595 17.19 -9.43 -25.78
CA HIS A 595 17.62 -8.10 -25.33
C HIS A 595 18.66 -8.27 -24.23
N VAL A 596 19.94 -8.04 -24.58
CA VAL A 596 21.05 -8.23 -23.65
C VAL A 596 21.53 -6.89 -23.10
N THR A 597 21.34 -6.70 -21.79
CA THR A 597 21.94 -5.61 -21.03
C THR A 597 23.11 -6.14 -20.22
N THR A 598 24.29 -5.52 -20.33
CA THR A 598 25.48 -5.91 -19.56
C THR A 598 25.92 -4.81 -18.60
N TYR A 599 26.53 -5.22 -17.50
CA TYR A 599 26.98 -4.37 -16.42
C TYR A 599 28.44 -4.67 -16.09
N ALA A 600 29.26 -3.63 -16.00
CA ALA A 600 30.59 -3.71 -15.40
C ALA A 600 30.61 -2.92 -14.09
N TYR A 601 31.40 -3.38 -13.13
CA TYR A 601 31.44 -2.81 -11.79
C TYR A 601 32.88 -2.43 -11.42
N LYS A 602 33.00 -1.37 -10.63
CA LYS A 602 34.19 -1.12 -9.81
C LYS A 602 33.85 -1.66 -8.41
N PRO A 603 34.44 -2.80 -7.98
CA PRO A 603 34.14 -3.39 -6.67
C PRO A 603 34.25 -2.37 -5.55
N LEU A 604 33.33 -2.44 -4.56
CA LEU A 604 33.21 -1.50 -3.44
C LEU A 604 32.84 -0.04 -3.80
N VAL A 605 32.65 0.28 -5.08
CA VAL A 605 32.26 1.62 -5.53
C VAL A 605 30.88 1.62 -6.16
N GLY A 606 30.69 0.84 -7.22
CA GLY A 606 29.41 0.83 -7.94
C GLY A 606 29.52 0.35 -9.39
N VAL A 607 28.46 0.61 -10.16
CA VAL A 607 28.39 0.28 -11.59
C VAL A 607 29.33 1.21 -12.36
N ALA A 608 30.32 0.68 -13.05
CA ALA A 608 31.24 1.44 -13.89
C ALA A 608 30.66 1.70 -15.29
N SER A 609 29.92 0.73 -15.84
CA SER A 609 29.22 0.90 -17.11
C SER A 609 28.01 0.00 -17.25
N VAL A 610 27.06 0.46 -18.07
CA VAL A 610 25.88 -0.29 -18.51
C VAL A 610 25.81 -0.21 -20.03
N THR A 611 25.78 -1.36 -20.70
CA THR A 611 25.58 -1.44 -22.14
C THR A 611 24.20 -2.02 -22.43
N ASN A 612 23.34 -1.23 -23.04
CA ASN A 612 21.95 -1.59 -23.31
C ASN A 612 21.81 -2.62 -24.46
N PRO A 613 20.59 -3.10 -24.78
CA PRO A 613 20.36 -4.05 -25.87
C PRO A 613 20.76 -3.53 -27.25
N MET A 614 20.75 -2.22 -27.45
CA MET A 614 21.19 -1.57 -28.70
C MET A 614 22.72 -1.42 -28.79
N GLY A 615 23.47 -1.86 -27.78
CA GLY A 615 24.93 -1.75 -27.73
C GLY A 615 25.44 -0.37 -27.29
N LEU A 616 24.55 0.54 -26.89
CA LEU A 616 24.94 1.86 -26.38
C LEU A 616 25.44 1.73 -24.93
N THR A 617 26.64 2.23 -24.67
CA THR A 617 27.28 2.12 -23.35
C THR A 617 27.20 3.45 -22.61
N THR A 618 26.60 3.44 -21.43
CA THR A 618 26.66 4.52 -20.45
C THR A 618 27.72 4.20 -19.41
N CYS A 619 28.63 5.12 -19.16
CA CYS A 619 29.72 5.01 -18.21
C CYS A 619 29.52 5.95 -17.03
N TYR A 620 29.99 5.51 -15.87
CA TYR A 620 29.92 6.23 -14.60
C TYR A 620 31.35 6.31 -14.03
N GLU A 621 31.87 7.53 -13.88
CA GLU A 621 33.14 7.78 -13.21
C GLU A 621 32.86 8.26 -11.80
N TYR A 622 33.69 7.78 -10.87
CA TYR A 622 33.62 8.09 -9.46
C TYR A 622 34.93 8.71 -9.00
N ASP A 623 34.87 9.61 -8.04
CA ASP A 623 36.06 10.08 -7.35
C ASP A 623 36.65 8.99 -6.42
N ASP A 624 37.77 9.32 -5.77
CA ASP A 624 38.48 8.41 -4.88
C ASP A 624 37.69 8.06 -3.60
N LEU A 625 36.61 8.81 -3.29
CA LEU A 625 35.69 8.47 -2.20
C LEU A 625 34.46 7.70 -2.67
N GLY A 626 34.38 7.33 -3.95
CA GLY A 626 33.28 6.56 -4.51
C GLY A 626 32.02 7.38 -4.81
N ARG A 627 32.12 8.71 -4.89
CA ARG A 627 30.99 9.58 -5.30
C ARG A 627 30.98 9.74 -6.80
N LEU A 628 29.79 9.72 -7.42
CA LEU A 628 29.62 9.82 -8.87
C LEU A 628 29.97 11.21 -9.38
N ILE A 629 31.07 11.36 -10.11
CA ILE A 629 31.52 12.65 -10.64
C ILE A 629 31.15 12.88 -12.10
N LYS A 630 30.80 11.81 -12.84
CA LYS A 630 30.54 11.93 -14.27
C LYS A 630 29.71 10.78 -14.80
N THR A 631 28.75 11.09 -15.64
CA THR A 631 27.98 10.13 -16.44
C THR A 631 28.10 10.51 -17.91
N TYR A 632 28.44 9.58 -18.79
CA TYR A 632 28.57 9.84 -20.22
C TYR A 632 28.26 8.61 -21.07
N ILE A 633 27.91 8.84 -22.34
CA ILE A 633 27.67 7.79 -23.33
C ILE A 633 28.90 7.64 -24.23
N ILE A 634 29.26 6.40 -24.56
CA ILE A 634 30.26 6.09 -25.59
C ILE A 634 29.52 5.83 -26.91
N ASN A 635 29.75 6.71 -27.89
CA ASN A 635 29.23 6.60 -29.25
C ASN A 635 30.42 6.60 -30.25
N GLY A 636 30.88 5.41 -30.62
CA GLY A 636 32.15 5.24 -31.35
C GLY A 636 33.34 5.76 -30.54
N ASN A 637 34.07 6.73 -31.07
CA ASN A 637 35.21 7.37 -30.41
C ASN A 637 34.83 8.63 -29.61
N ARG A 638 33.54 9.00 -29.53
CA ARG A 638 33.08 10.21 -28.85
C ARG A 638 32.46 9.87 -27.50
N HIS A 639 32.82 10.66 -26.49
CA HIS A 639 32.19 10.63 -25.17
C HIS A 639 31.17 11.77 -25.11
N GLU A 640 29.89 11.41 -25.13
CA GLU A 640 28.80 12.37 -24.99
C GLU A 640 28.49 12.53 -23.50
N LEU A 641 28.92 13.64 -22.92
CA LEU A 641 28.71 13.94 -21.51
C LEU A 641 27.21 14.12 -21.22
N ILE A 642 26.67 13.33 -20.28
CA ILE A 642 25.31 13.49 -19.79
C ILE A 642 25.31 14.43 -18.58
N GLU A 643 26.20 14.17 -17.64
CA GLU A 643 26.23 14.84 -16.34
C GLU A 643 27.65 14.85 -15.79
N ARG A 644 28.03 15.95 -15.14
CA ARG A 644 29.28 16.07 -14.40
C ARG A 644 28.99 16.77 -13.08
N SER A 645 29.51 16.21 -12.01
CA SER A 645 29.38 16.73 -10.65
C SER A 645 30.78 17.01 -10.11
N GLU A 646 30.98 18.20 -9.56
CA GLU A 646 32.22 18.56 -8.90
C GLU A 646 31.97 18.70 -7.41
N TYR A 647 32.58 17.81 -6.64
CA TYR A 647 32.43 17.77 -5.19
C TYR A 647 33.61 18.47 -4.53
N ASN A 648 33.45 19.76 -4.27
CA ASN A 648 34.49 20.55 -3.61
C ASN A 648 34.46 20.32 -2.09
N TYR A 649 35.62 20.02 -1.52
CA TYR A 649 35.80 20.05 -0.07
C TYR A 649 36.01 21.48 0.39
N ALA A 650 35.47 21.81 1.56
CA ALA A 650 35.61 23.13 2.12
C ALA A 650 37.06 23.38 2.62
N ASN A 651 37.97 23.79 1.73
CA ASN A 651 39.31 24.39 1.91
C ASN A 651 40.27 24.15 0.72
N GLN A 652 39.79 23.77 -0.47
CA GLN A 652 40.60 23.72 -1.69
C GLN A 652 40.15 24.79 -2.69
#